data_AF-A0A0B1U2X4-F1
#
_entry.id   AF-A0A0B1U2X4-F1
#
_cell.length_a   1.000
_cell.length_b   1.000
_cell.length_c   1.000
_cell.angle_alpha   90.00
_cell.angle_beta   90.00
_cell.angle_gamma   90.00
#
_symmetry.space_group_name_H-M   'P 1'
#
loop_
_entity.id
_entity.type
_entity.pdbx_description
1 polymer ?
#
loop_
_entity_poly.entity_id
_entity_poly.type
_entity_poly.pdbx_seq_one_letter_code
_entity_poly.pdbx_strand_id
1 'polypeptide(L)'
;MATLFFILTAGLTVLQGVPAQAATWYVKAGSSGNGTTWGTAFGSIQEGLNVAGSGDVVEVAGGLYSEAIHSVSAGVTVVGSTASGYNSQVVVKAGDGQEVLTVSHQTVWKGLTFDGSANNNTSNTDLAVVHITAGSPAFEACAIGPGPRLLIIGAGGATFSRCTIQEARLGNRVYSKVVEVLSGSSPVVFNYCLFGDMEYGSIYVNSASQVDFNNCLLAGFAGDILYVPSGVVVAGGIHLTNCLALGNGFAATALIENASTSAPVTLTNCLFQDKSPVEMTGLRYSGDVTEVSPLTPGSPQLTHGRRAALLNLGIDDAANASYATQVAALTSSHGMQLTLALDASDAVDANWADAQALINAGNEVAAHSAHHVYLPETKLMTLAYAGGGTGAKVTVASTGTAATTLTVTAAGDANANFSLNLADSATDTIGKVCTAINAKSGFTCGLITIAGTTYTSASVLSRDLNGVSGVSIQNVTATLLRNDAQFFADEITAPKTLIESRLTAPGSSVAYSCGSFVYPFLGADPAVIAATAAAGYTAARSGYDGSYAMGGLYAGTTPGSYDTLNIWATQPGLIFGRHLDAATLGRRVSAFLEWAKFTGAAVSLFSHGANEYDLTEWSALLALIAADGQIQTAALAGIRQYVAQNAQSSSGSTFVRTVWPPVADYRPLYGSPLLRAGTAYATAKTDFGGAVVSAGTTPTVGLYQANSFNPAGASPAANLLLLLQ
;
A
#
# COMPACT_ATOMS: atom_id res chain seq x y z
N MET A 1 -26.26 -24.37 98.55
CA MET A 1 -26.39 -24.53 97.09
C MET A 1 -26.14 -23.17 96.47
N ALA A 2 -24.99 -23.00 95.82
CA ALA A 2 -24.54 -21.73 95.24
C ALA A 2 -24.74 -21.78 93.72
N THR A 3 -25.37 -20.74 93.17
CA THR A 3 -25.57 -20.57 91.73
C THR A 3 -24.59 -19.52 91.23
N LEU A 4 -23.71 -19.93 90.31
CA LEU A 4 -22.63 -19.14 89.72
C LEU A 4 -23.13 -18.54 88.39
N PHE A 5 -23.17 -17.21 88.28
CA PHE A 5 -23.43 -16.49 87.03
C PHE A 5 -22.07 -16.16 86.36
N PHE A 6 -21.84 -16.71 85.17
CA PHE A 6 -20.71 -16.34 84.31
C PHE A 6 -21.15 -15.19 83.38
N ILE A 7 -20.46 -14.05 83.47
CA ILE A 7 -20.56 -12.94 82.51
C ILE A 7 -19.49 -13.17 81.43
N LEU A 8 -19.94 -13.34 80.18
CA LEU A 8 -19.09 -13.49 79.00
C LEU A 8 -18.94 -12.10 78.34
N THR A 9 -17.77 -11.47 78.47
CA THR A 9 -17.46 -10.19 77.84
C THR A 9 -16.98 -10.43 76.42
N ALA A 10 -17.83 -10.16 75.41
CA ALA A 10 -17.44 -10.19 74.00
C ALA A 10 -16.62 -8.94 73.66
N GLY A 11 -15.32 -9.11 73.41
CA GLY A 11 -14.44 -8.08 72.88
C GLY A 11 -14.69 -7.86 71.39
N LEU A 12 -15.31 -6.74 71.04
CA LEU A 12 -15.48 -6.28 69.66
C LEU A 12 -14.16 -5.63 69.20
N THR A 13 -13.29 -6.41 68.55
CA THR A 13 -12.09 -5.88 67.88
C THR A 13 -12.51 -5.13 66.63
N VAL A 14 -12.52 -3.80 66.71
CA VAL A 14 -12.58 -2.91 65.54
C VAL A 14 -11.26 -3.07 64.80
N LEU A 15 -11.24 -3.93 63.78
CA LEU A 15 -10.20 -3.93 62.74
C LEU A 15 -10.29 -2.58 62.03
N GLN A 16 -9.46 -1.62 62.45
CA GLN A 16 -9.24 -0.42 61.66
C GLN A 16 -8.55 -0.88 60.37
N GLY A 17 -9.29 -0.85 59.27
CA GLY A 17 -8.73 -1.03 57.94
C GLY A 17 -7.69 0.05 57.73
N VAL A 18 -6.41 -0.33 57.80
CA VAL A 18 -5.32 0.53 57.34
C VAL A 18 -5.61 0.79 55.85
N PRO A 19 -5.73 2.05 55.40
CA PRO A 19 -5.89 2.32 53.98
C PRO A 19 -4.69 1.68 53.27
N ALA A 20 -4.95 0.74 52.36
CA ALA A 20 -3.91 0.20 51.49
C ALA A 20 -3.38 1.38 50.67
N GLN A 21 -2.20 1.88 51.03
CA GLN A 21 -1.53 2.94 50.30
C GLN A 21 -0.91 2.29 49.05
N ALA A 22 -1.51 2.54 47.90
CA ALA A 22 -0.89 2.26 46.61
C ALA A 22 0.45 2.99 46.52
N ALA A 23 1.54 2.27 46.29
CA ALA A 23 2.86 2.84 46.09
C ALA A 23 3.05 3.29 44.63
N THR A 24 3.96 4.25 44.43
CA THR A 24 4.44 4.62 43.09
C THR A 24 5.91 4.22 42.96
N TRP A 25 6.20 3.42 41.95
CA TRP A 25 7.53 2.92 41.61
C TRP A 25 8.03 3.63 40.35
N TYR A 26 9.15 4.34 40.46
CA TYR A 26 9.72 5.13 39.38
C TYR A 26 10.72 4.31 38.57
N VAL A 27 10.62 4.37 37.24
CA VAL A 27 11.49 3.66 36.30
C VAL A 27 12.14 4.65 35.33
N LYS A 28 13.46 4.63 35.20
CA LYS A 28 14.22 5.50 34.30
C LYS A 28 15.33 4.71 33.62
N ALA A 29 15.32 4.68 32.28
CA ALA A 29 16.34 4.00 31.50
C ALA A 29 17.76 4.41 31.93
N GLY A 30 18.62 3.42 32.14
CA GLY A 30 20.02 3.61 32.58
C GLY A 30 20.19 3.93 34.08
N SER A 31 19.12 3.89 34.88
CA SER A 31 19.20 3.96 36.35
C SER A 31 19.46 2.57 36.97
N SER A 32 19.71 2.52 38.28
CA SER A 32 19.96 1.28 39.03
C SER A 32 19.54 1.35 40.50
N GLY A 33 18.59 2.23 40.82
CA GLY A 33 18.11 2.46 42.17
C GLY A 33 17.02 1.46 42.63
N ASN A 34 16.26 1.85 43.64
CA ASN A 34 15.23 1.04 44.30
C ASN A 34 13.78 1.45 43.95
N GLY A 35 13.59 2.34 42.99
CA GLY A 35 12.30 2.79 42.48
C GLY A 35 11.49 3.73 43.35
N THR A 36 11.94 4.16 44.53
CA THR A 36 11.08 4.95 45.44
C THR A 36 11.00 6.44 45.10
N THR A 37 11.91 6.94 44.28
CA THR A 37 11.92 8.33 43.77
C THR A 37 12.54 8.36 42.37
N TRP A 38 12.38 9.45 41.62
CA TRP A 38 13.11 9.64 40.36
C TRP A 38 14.64 9.60 40.50
N GLY A 39 15.19 10.03 41.65
CA GLY A 39 16.63 9.99 41.93
C GLY A 39 17.14 8.59 42.23
N THR A 40 16.25 7.68 42.60
CA THR A 40 16.53 6.27 42.91
C THR A 40 15.72 5.34 42.01
N ALA A 41 15.33 5.76 40.80
CA ALA A 41 14.47 4.98 39.92
C ALA A 41 15.09 3.62 39.54
N PHE A 42 14.27 2.62 39.24
CA PHE A 42 14.70 1.37 38.63
C PHE A 42 15.23 1.61 37.20
N GLY A 43 16.10 0.70 36.72
CA GLY A 43 16.68 0.78 35.39
C GLY A 43 15.78 0.24 34.28
N SER A 44 14.89 -0.69 34.63
CA SER A 44 13.96 -1.32 33.69
C SER A 44 12.51 -1.33 34.20
N ILE A 45 11.57 -1.46 33.27
CA ILE A 45 10.15 -1.56 33.59
C ILE A 45 9.88 -2.89 34.31
N GLN A 46 10.57 -3.97 33.91
CA GLN A 46 10.44 -5.26 34.58
C GLN A 46 10.84 -5.20 36.06
N GLU A 47 11.89 -4.45 36.42
CA GLU A 47 12.28 -4.25 37.83
C GLU A 47 11.17 -3.59 38.64
N GLY A 48 10.51 -2.57 38.09
CA GLY A 48 9.35 -1.93 38.72
C GLY A 48 8.17 -2.90 38.89
N LEU A 49 7.88 -3.71 37.87
CA LEU A 49 6.82 -4.73 37.93
C LEU A 49 7.10 -5.83 38.96
N ASN A 50 8.36 -6.20 39.16
CA ASN A 50 8.75 -7.24 40.10
C ASN A 50 8.50 -6.84 41.56
N VAL A 51 8.43 -5.54 41.86
CA VAL A 51 8.15 -5.04 43.23
C VAL A 51 6.73 -4.52 43.41
N ALA A 52 6.03 -4.20 42.32
CA ALA A 52 4.69 -3.63 42.35
C ALA A 52 3.64 -4.66 42.83
N GLY A 53 2.89 -4.27 43.85
CA GLY A 53 1.71 -5.00 44.35
C GLY A 53 0.41 -4.51 43.71
N SER A 54 -0.68 -5.21 44.01
CA SER A 54 -2.02 -4.79 43.56
C SER A 54 -2.36 -3.39 44.08
N GLY A 55 -2.78 -2.51 43.16
CA GLY A 55 -3.07 -1.10 43.42
C GLY A 55 -1.90 -0.16 43.11
N ASP A 56 -0.68 -0.67 42.99
CA ASP A 56 0.51 0.16 42.75
C ASP A 56 0.57 0.73 41.32
N VAL A 57 1.33 1.81 41.20
CA VAL A 57 1.66 2.47 39.93
C VAL A 57 3.15 2.31 39.64
N VAL A 58 3.49 1.80 38.47
CA VAL A 58 4.84 1.88 37.89
C VAL A 58 4.87 3.08 36.94
N GLU A 59 5.48 4.18 37.38
CA GLU A 59 5.61 5.40 36.59
C GLU A 59 6.95 5.41 35.83
N VAL A 60 6.88 5.48 34.50
CA VAL A 60 8.01 5.26 33.59
C VAL A 60 8.41 6.58 32.94
N ALA A 61 9.66 6.99 33.08
CA ALA A 61 10.19 8.15 32.39
C ALA A 61 10.30 7.88 30.89
N GLY A 62 10.13 8.90 30.06
CA GLY A 62 10.38 8.80 28.64
C GLY A 62 11.82 8.39 28.31
N GLY A 63 11.96 7.54 27.31
CA GLY A 63 13.20 6.88 26.93
C GLY A 63 12.96 5.58 26.16
N LEU A 64 14.05 5.01 25.64
CA LEU A 64 14.07 3.69 25.00
C LEU A 64 14.46 2.62 26.03
N TYR A 65 13.61 1.61 26.16
CA TYR A 65 13.77 0.46 27.05
C TYR A 65 13.96 -0.79 26.19
N SER A 66 15.20 -1.28 26.11
CA SER A 66 15.55 -2.48 25.34
C SER A 66 15.32 -3.74 26.18
N GLU A 67 14.06 -4.12 26.39
CA GLU A 67 13.66 -5.26 27.21
C GLU A 67 12.40 -5.94 26.68
N ALA A 68 12.19 -7.20 27.10
CA ALA A 68 10.92 -7.92 26.96
C ALA A 68 10.24 -7.95 28.32
N ILE A 69 8.96 -7.54 28.37
CA ILE A 69 8.24 -7.30 29.61
C ILE A 69 7.18 -8.39 29.83
N HIS A 70 7.02 -8.82 31.08
CA HIS A 70 5.90 -9.65 31.50
C HIS A 70 5.19 -9.09 32.74
N SER A 71 3.86 -9.13 32.73
CA SER A 71 3.08 -8.75 33.92
C SER A 71 3.32 -9.74 35.07
N VAL A 72 3.52 -9.23 36.29
CA VAL A 72 3.83 -10.05 37.48
C VAL A 72 2.64 -10.15 38.45
N SER A 73 1.93 -9.05 38.65
CA SER A 73 0.84 -8.95 39.62
C SER A 73 -0.41 -8.34 38.98
N ALA A 74 -1.60 -8.78 39.41
CA ALA A 74 -2.85 -8.11 39.06
C ALA A 74 -3.03 -6.81 39.85
N GLY A 75 -3.79 -5.86 39.29
CA GLY A 75 -4.08 -4.57 39.90
C GLY A 75 -2.98 -3.52 39.73
N VAL A 76 -1.93 -3.80 38.96
CA VAL A 76 -0.83 -2.85 38.70
C VAL A 76 -1.16 -1.94 37.51
N THR A 77 -0.87 -0.65 37.65
CA THR A 77 -0.91 0.33 36.56
C THR A 77 0.50 0.70 36.12
N VAL A 78 0.84 0.51 34.85
CA VAL A 78 2.08 1.00 34.24
C VAL A 78 1.76 2.22 33.38
N VAL A 79 2.43 3.33 33.64
CA VAL A 79 2.10 4.62 33.02
C VAL A 79 3.35 5.39 32.60
N GLY A 80 3.36 5.92 31.38
CA GLY A 80 4.33 6.90 30.95
C GLY A 80 4.15 8.21 31.72
N SER A 81 5.25 8.75 32.26
CA SER A 81 5.20 9.90 33.14
C SER A 81 4.69 11.15 32.42
N THR A 82 3.96 11.99 33.16
CA THR A 82 3.61 13.36 32.73
C THR A 82 4.39 14.42 33.50
N ALA A 83 5.29 14.00 34.40
CA ALA A 83 6.10 14.90 35.20
C ALA A 83 7.12 15.63 34.31
N SER A 84 7.26 16.93 34.54
CA SER A 84 8.23 17.77 33.82
C SER A 84 9.64 17.17 33.92
N GLY A 85 10.28 16.95 32.77
CA GLY A 85 11.62 16.36 32.69
C GLY A 85 11.64 14.83 32.54
N TYR A 86 10.49 14.18 32.61
CA TYR A 86 10.31 12.73 32.41
C TYR A 86 9.21 12.38 31.40
N ASN A 87 8.59 13.39 30.79
CA ASN A 87 7.39 13.30 29.96
C ASN A 87 7.65 13.15 28.45
N SER A 88 8.84 12.69 28.06
CA SER A 88 9.10 12.26 26.68
C SER A 88 8.43 10.89 26.42
N GLN A 89 8.46 10.43 25.17
CA GLN A 89 7.88 9.15 24.78
C GLN A 89 8.56 7.97 25.48
N VAL A 90 7.75 7.03 25.99
CA VAL A 90 8.22 5.73 26.47
C VAL A 90 8.15 4.73 25.32
N VAL A 91 9.29 4.21 24.89
CA VAL A 91 9.39 3.17 23.86
C VAL A 91 10.00 1.92 24.48
N VAL A 92 9.28 0.80 24.42
CA VAL A 92 9.77 -0.52 24.80
C VAL A 92 10.06 -1.31 23.54
N LYS A 93 11.24 -1.92 23.46
CA LYS A 93 11.70 -2.66 22.29
C LYS A 93 12.37 -3.97 22.72
N ALA A 94 11.78 -5.09 22.35
CA ALA A 94 12.38 -6.41 22.58
C ALA A 94 13.33 -6.80 21.44
N GLY A 95 14.14 -7.85 21.66
CA GLY A 95 15.05 -8.40 20.67
C GLY A 95 14.35 -9.23 19.60
N ASP A 96 15.12 -9.71 18.63
CA ASP A 96 14.62 -10.62 17.59
C ASP A 96 14.07 -11.92 18.21
N GLY A 97 12.95 -12.41 17.68
CA GLY A 97 12.26 -13.60 18.17
C GLY A 97 11.58 -13.46 19.55
N GLN A 98 11.40 -12.24 20.05
CA GLN A 98 10.73 -11.98 21.32
C GLN A 98 9.46 -11.14 21.16
N GLU A 99 8.53 -11.32 22.09
CA GLU A 99 7.41 -10.41 22.31
C GLU A 99 7.90 -9.20 23.10
N VAL A 100 7.34 -8.03 22.84
CA VAL A 100 7.67 -6.83 23.63
C VAL A 100 6.97 -6.89 24.98
N LEU A 101 5.72 -7.34 24.99
CA LEU A 101 4.92 -7.47 26.20
C LEU A 101 4.10 -8.77 26.19
N THR A 102 4.25 -9.56 27.25
CA THR A 102 3.37 -10.69 27.57
C THR A 102 2.55 -10.37 28.83
N VAL A 103 1.22 -10.39 28.72
CA VAL A 103 0.31 -10.08 29.85
C VAL A 103 -0.49 -11.32 30.23
N SER A 104 -0.50 -11.64 31.52
CA SER A 104 -1.28 -12.74 32.11
C SER A 104 -2.15 -12.29 33.29
N HIS A 105 -2.09 -11.01 33.64
CA HIS A 105 -2.75 -10.42 34.81
C HIS A 105 -3.61 -9.21 34.43
N GLN A 106 -4.60 -8.91 35.27
CA GLN A 106 -5.39 -7.68 35.15
C GLN A 106 -4.52 -6.47 35.44
N THR A 107 -4.06 -5.79 34.40
CA THR A 107 -3.13 -4.66 34.48
C THR A 107 -3.62 -3.51 33.61
N VAL A 108 -3.13 -2.30 33.88
CA VAL A 108 -3.40 -1.12 33.04
C VAL A 108 -2.10 -0.63 32.44
N TRP A 109 -2.06 -0.42 31.12
CA TRP A 109 -0.90 0.08 30.39
C TRP A 109 -1.24 1.39 29.70
N LYS A 110 -0.58 2.49 30.08
CA LYS A 110 -0.97 3.84 29.65
C LYS A 110 0.18 4.68 29.13
N GLY A 111 0.11 5.15 27.89
CA GLY A 111 1.12 6.07 27.34
C GLY A 111 2.44 5.42 26.96
N LEU A 112 2.43 4.11 26.63
CA LEU A 112 3.62 3.37 26.18
C LEU A 112 3.54 3.04 24.68
N THR A 113 4.69 3.01 24.03
CA THR A 113 4.89 2.45 22.69
C THR A 113 5.58 1.10 22.81
N PHE A 114 4.96 0.05 22.25
CA PHE A 114 5.55 -1.28 22.13
C PHE A 114 6.05 -1.47 20.70
N ASP A 115 7.37 -1.41 20.51
CA ASP A 115 8.06 -1.47 19.22
C ASP A 115 8.62 -2.88 18.98
N GLY A 116 8.00 -3.61 18.05
CA GLY A 116 8.46 -4.93 17.62
C GLY A 116 9.32 -4.91 16.35
N SER A 117 9.84 -3.75 15.92
CA SER A 117 10.61 -3.61 14.67
C SER A 117 11.88 -4.48 14.59
N ALA A 118 12.40 -4.93 15.74
CA ALA A 118 13.55 -5.83 15.80
C ALA A 118 13.19 -7.30 15.57
N ASN A 119 11.90 -7.66 15.67
CA ASN A 119 11.43 -9.02 15.43
C ASN A 119 11.25 -9.25 13.93
N ASN A 120 12.14 -10.07 13.35
CA ASN A 120 12.10 -10.46 11.95
C ASN A 120 11.56 -11.88 11.77
N ASN A 121 11.05 -12.51 12.84
CA ASN A 121 10.51 -13.85 12.80
C ASN A 121 9.13 -13.86 12.13
N THR A 122 9.12 -14.07 10.81
CA THR A 122 7.89 -14.23 10.03
C THR A 122 7.39 -15.68 9.95
N SER A 123 8.10 -16.65 10.56
CA SER A 123 7.76 -18.07 10.49
C SER A 123 7.06 -18.60 11.74
N ASN A 124 7.23 -17.95 12.88
CA ASN A 124 6.52 -18.30 14.12
C ASN A 124 5.20 -17.53 14.21
N THR A 125 4.08 -18.24 14.18
CA THR A 125 2.74 -17.65 14.28
C THR A 125 2.36 -17.24 15.70
N ASP A 126 3.07 -17.70 16.72
CA ASP A 126 2.65 -17.52 18.11
C ASP A 126 3.29 -16.30 18.78
N LEU A 127 4.16 -15.58 18.06
CA LEU A 127 4.80 -14.36 18.55
C LEU A 127 4.06 -13.13 18.05
N ALA A 128 3.74 -12.21 18.96
CA ALA A 128 3.22 -10.89 18.65
C ALA A 128 4.01 -9.79 19.36
N VAL A 129 3.85 -8.53 18.94
CA VAL A 129 4.39 -7.38 19.69
C VAL A 129 3.81 -7.37 21.11
N VAL A 130 2.49 -7.53 21.23
CA VAL A 130 1.79 -7.70 22.51
C VAL A 130 1.01 -9.00 22.50
N HIS A 131 1.20 -9.83 23.53
CA HIS A 131 0.48 -11.09 23.72
C HIS A 131 -0.20 -11.12 25.08
N ILE A 132 -1.52 -11.17 25.06
CA ILE A 132 -2.35 -11.32 26.25
C ILE A 132 -2.71 -12.80 26.37
N THR A 133 -2.26 -13.45 27.42
CA THR A 133 -2.54 -14.87 27.69
C THR A 133 -3.71 -15.05 28.65
N ALA A 134 -3.90 -14.08 29.56
CA ALA A 134 -4.94 -14.06 30.59
C ALA A 134 -5.14 -12.63 31.16
N GLY A 135 -6.13 -12.47 32.06
CA GLY A 135 -6.15 -11.36 33.02
C GLY A 135 -7.03 -10.15 32.68
N SER A 136 -7.56 -10.01 31.47
CA SER A 136 -8.40 -8.86 31.09
C SER A 136 -7.73 -7.49 31.28
N PRO A 137 -6.52 -7.27 30.72
CA PRO A 137 -5.83 -5.99 30.85
C PRO A 137 -6.52 -4.85 30.07
N ALA A 138 -6.21 -3.62 30.47
CA ALA A 138 -6.62 -2.40 29.79
C ALA A 138 -5.40 -1.65 29.23
N PHE A 139 -5.53 -1.16 28.00
CA PHE A 139 -4.53 -0.35 27.32
C PHE A 139 -5.13 1.03 26.99
N GLU A 140 -4.42 2.09 27.32
CA GLU A 140 -4.89 3.47 27.11
C GLU A 140 -3.80 4.34 26.48
N ALA A 141 -4.13 5.09 25.42
CA ALA A 141 -3.18 6.00 24.76
C ALA A 141 -1.84 5.33 24.42
N CYS A 142 -1.91 4.14 23.85
CA CYS A 142 -0.76 3.29 23.57
C CYS A 142 -0.46 3.20 22.08
N ALA A 143 0.75 2.79 21.72
CA ALA A 143 1.08 2.39 20.35
C ALA A 143 1.62 0.96 20.35
N ILE A 144 1.16 0.13 19.41
CA ILE A 144 1.58 -1.26 19.22
C ILE A 144 2.05 -1.41 17.79
N GLY A 145 3.29 -1.85 17.62
CA GLY A 145 3.94 -2.00 16.34
C GLY A 145 5.08 -1.00 16.14
N PRO A 146 5.83 -1.12 15.04
CA PRO A 146 5.70 -2.13 13.98
C PRO A 146 6.05 -3.56 14.43
N GLY A 147 5.69 -4.57 13.65
CA GLY A 147 6.12 -5.96 13.88
C GLY A 147 5.44 -6.96 12.94
N PRO A 148 5.90 -8.22 12.85
CA PRO A 148 5.27 -9.23 11.99
C PRO A 148 3.80 -9.46 12.36
N ARG A 149 3.52 -9.83 13.61
CA ARG A 149 2.17 -9.82 14.20
C ARG A 149 2.11 -8.79 15.32
N LEU A 150 1.03 -8.04 15.39
CA LEU A 150 0.90 -6.90 16.30
C LEU A 150 0.29 -7.31 17.64
N LEU A 151 -0.76 -8.12 17.62
CA LEU A 151 -1.55 -8.39 18.83
C LEU A 151 -2.15 -9.80 18.85
N ILE A 152 -1.98 -10.52 19.96
CA ILE A 152 -2.73 -11.74 20.28
C ILE A 152 -3.51 -11.51 21.58
N ILE A 153 -4.82 -11.72 21.54
CA ILE A 153 -5.73 -11.53 22.68
C ILE A 153 -6.30 -12.88 23.10
N GLY A 154 -5.64 -13.52 24.05
CA GLY A 154 -6.05 -14.78 24.66
C GLY A 154 -7.14 -14.63 25.72
N ALA A 155 -7.25 -15.65 26.57
CA ALA A 155 -8.33 -15.78 27.56
C ALA A 155 -8.45 -14.53 28.47
N GLY A 156 -9.67 -14.24 28.94
CA GLY A 156 -9.93 -13.06 29.78
C GLY A 156 -10.21 -11.77 28.99
N GLY A 157 -9.91 -11.74 27.69
CA GLY A 157 -10.21 -10.59 26.83
C GLY A 157 -9.31 -9.38 27.12
N ALA A 158 -9.69 -8.21 26.62
CA ALA A 158 -8.93 -6.97 26.83
C ALA A 158 -9.74 -5.73 26.43
N THR A 159 -9.34 -4.57 26.94
CA THR A 159 -9.84 -3.26 26.47
C THR A 159 -8.70 -2.40 25.94
N PHE A 160 -8.88 -1.80 24.77
CA PHE A 160 -7.99 -0.83 24.17
C PHE A 160 -8.73 0.49 23.99
N SER A 161 -8.12 1.59 24.42
CA SER A 161 -8.70 2.93 24.31
C SER A 161 -7.65 3.91 23.80
N ARG A 162 -7.94 4.60 22.70
CA ARG A 162 -7.01 5.58 22.10
C ARG A 162 -5.67 4.96 21.71
N CYS A 163 -5.67 3.69 21.34
CA CYS A 163 -4.45 2.99 20.92
C CYS A 163 -4.29 2.99 19.40
N THR A 164 -3.05 3.14 18.95
CA THR A 164 -2.63 2.92 17.56
C THR A 164 -2.04 1.52 17.44
N ILE A 165 -2.54 0.74 16.48
CA ILE A 165 -2.06 -0.61 16.16
C ILE A 165 -1.66 -0.56 14.69
N GLN A 166 -0.36 -0.60 14.37
CA GLN A 166 0.06 -0.30 13.01
C GLN A 166 1.36 -0.96 12.55
N GLU A 167 1.60 -0.88 11.25
CA GLU A 167 2.83 -1.33 10.57
C GLU A 167 3.11 -2.82 10.77
N ALA A 168 2.16 -3.64 10.31
CA ALA A 168 2.41 -5.06 10.13
C ALA A 168 3.54 -5.29 9.12
N ARG A 169 4.34 -6.33 9.33
CA ARG A 169 5.52 -6.66 8.50
C ARG A 169 5.58 -8.13 8.11
N LEU A 170 4.43 -8.72 7.77
CA LEU A 170 4.37 -10.09 7.28
C LEU A 170 4.58 -10.06 5.77
N GLY A 171 5.82 -10.25 5.34
CA GLY A 171 6.30 -10.05 3.97
C GLY A 171 5.90 -11.10 2.91
N ASN A 172 4.84 -11.89 3.10
CA ASN A 172 4.31 -12.78 2.06
C ASN A 172 2.83 -12.50 1.73
N ARG A 173 2.46 -12.54 0.43
CA ARG A 173 1.12 -12.19 -0.12
C ARG A 173 -0.03 -13.11 0.37
N VAL A 174 0.12 -13.76 1.52
CA VAL A 174 -0.83 -14.68 2.12
C VAL A 174 -1.53 -13.94 3.25
N TYR A 175 -2.87 -13.98 3.24
CA TYR A 175 -3.69 -13.44 4.33
C TYR A 175 -3.17 -13.91 5.68
N SER A 176 -2.81 -12.95 6.51
CA SER A 176 -2.19 -13.24 7.79
C SER A 176 -2.96 -12.62 8.94
N LYS A 177 -2.83 -13.22 10.11
CA LYS A 177 -3.49 -12.77 11.33
C LYS A 177 -2.57 -11.80 12.06
N VAL A 178 -2.71 -10.50 11.79
CA VAL A 178 -1.86 -9.47 12.46
C VAL A 178 -2.44 -9.07 13.80
N VAL A 179 -3.75 -9.22 13.96
CA VAL A 179 -4.47 -9.14 15.24
C VAL A 179 -5.30 -10.42 15.36
N GLU A 180 -5.07 -11.20 16.41
CA GLU A 180 -5.77 -12.46 16.64
C GLU A 180 -6.56 -12.44 17.96
N VAL A 181 -7.87 -12.70 17.89
CA VAL A 181 -8.78 -12.74 19.04
C VAL A 181 -9.12 -14.19 19.40
N LEU A 182 -8.63 -14.63 20.56
CA LEU A 182 -8.70 -15.98 21.14
C LEU A 182 -9.19 -15.93 22.60
N SER A 183 -10.19 -15.08 22.86
CA SER A 183 -10.60 -14.69 24.21
C SER A 183 -11.62 -15.63 24.87
N GLY A 184 -11.99 -16.72 24.21
CA GLY A 184 -12.93 -17.71 24.74
C GLY A 184 -14.30 -17.07 24.99
N SER A 185 -14.75 -17.04 26.25
CA SER A 185 -16.02 -16.44 26.68
C SER A 185 -15.89 -15.01 27.21
N SER A 186 -14.73 -14.37 27.02
CA SER A 186 -14.49 -13.00 27.48
C SER A 186 -14.68 -11.98 26.36
N PRO A 187 -15.06 -10.72 26.68
CA PRO A 187 -15.25 -9.69 25.68
C PRO A 187 -13.92 -9.02 25.30
N VAL A 188 -13.86 -8.47 24.09
CA VAL A 188 -12.76 -7.63 23.63
C VAL A 188 -13.32 -6.29 23.14
N VAL A 189 -12.75 -5.18 23.60
CA VAL A 189 -13.26 -3.84 23.29
C VAL A 189 -12.15 -2.93 22.77
N PHE A 190 -12.38 -2.32 21.61
CA PHE A 190 -11.58 -1.24 21.06
C PHE A 190 -12.41 0.05 21.06
N ASN A 191 -11.88 1.12 21.65
CA ASN A 191 -12.50 2.44 21.70
C ASN A 191 -11.54 3.48 21.12
N TYR A 192 -11.97 4.23 20.12
CA TYR A 192 -11.14 5.23 19.47
C TYR A 192 -9.77 4.64 19.09
N CYS A 193 -9.74 3.49 18.43
CA CYS A 193 -8.49 2.85 18.01
C CYS A 193 -8.20 3.17 16.55
N LEU A 194 -6.92 3.35 16.25
CA LEU A 194 -6.41 3.45 14.88
C LEU A 194 -5.75 2.13 14.51
N PHE A 195 -6.21 1.51 13.43
CA PHE A 195 -5.52 0.43 12.74
C PHE A 195 -4.99 0.99 11.43
N GLY A 196 -3.68 0.90 11.20
CA GLY A 196 -3.02 1.52 10.05
C GLY A 196 -1.86 0.71 9.50
N ASP A 197 -1.61 0.75 8.19
CA ASP A 197 -0.49 0.05 7.55
C ASP A 197 -0.45 -1.45 7.92
N MET A 198 -1.56 -2.14 7.70
CA MET A 198 -1.81 -3.53 8.13
C MET A 198 -1.40 -4.57 7.07
N GLU A 199 -0.96 -4.12 5.87
CA GLU A 199 -0.57 -4.99 4.74
C GLU A 199 -1.64 -6.04 4.41
N TYR A 200 -1.25 -7.26 4.01
CA TYR A 200 -2.16 -8.41 3.85
C TYR A 200 -2.61 -9.02 5.19
N GLY A 201 -2.38 -8.32 6.30
CA GLY A 201 -2.89 -8.68 7.60
C GLY A 201 -4.40 -8.45 7.70
N SER A 202 -5.05 -9.23 8.57
CA SER A 202 -6.44 -9.08 8.96
C SER A 202 -6.58 -9.06 10.48
N ILE A 203 -7.69 -8.50 10.95
CA ILE A 203 -8.20 -8.76 12.31
C ILE A 203 -8.93 -10.09 12.25
N TYR A 204 -8.41 -11.09 12.95
CA TYR A 204 -8.88 -12.47 12.88
C TYR A 204 -9.56 -12.87 14.18
N VAL A 205 -10.86 -13.17 14.15
CA VAL A 205 -11.65 -13.50 15.35
C VAL A 205 -11.92 -15.00 15.44
N ASN A 206 -11.26 -15.69 16.37
CA ASN A 206 -11.48 -17.13 16.63
C ASN A 206 -12.47 -17.40 17.78
N SER A 207 -12.43 -16.61 18.86
CA SER A 207 -13.36 -16.78 19.99
C SER A 207 -13.43 -15.53 20.86
N ALA A 208 -14.65 -15.19 21.28
CA ALA A 208 -14.97 -14.17 22.28
C ALA A 208 -16.42 -14.37 22.74
N SER A 209 -16.80 -13.80 23.88
CA SER A 209 -18.24 -13.61 24.12
C SER A 209 -18.80 -12.48 23.25
N GLN A 210 -18.00 -11.44 23.01
CA GLN A 210 -18.35 -10.28 22.19
C GLN A 210 -17.08 -9.55 21.76
N VAL A 211 -17.07 -8.93 20.58
CA VAL A 211 -15.98 -8.05 20.13
C VAL A 211 -16.56 -6.72 19.68
N ASP A 212 -16.11 -5.61 20.27
CA ASP A 212 -16.62 -4.28 19.96
C ASP A 212 -15.53 -3.36 19.42
N PHE A 213 -15.80 -2.68 18.30
CA PHE A 213 -15.03 -1.56 17.78
C PHE A 213 -15.91 -0.31 17.85
N ASN A 214 -15.49 0.68 18.62
CA ASN A 214 -16.25 1.90 18.86
C ASN A 214 -15.44 3.10 18.41
N ASN A 215 -15.93 3.85 17.43
CA ASN A 215 -15.23 5.03 16.90
C ASN A 215 -13.80 4.72 16.42
N CYS A 216 -13.58 3.51 15.90
CA CYS A 216 -12.28 3.11 15.36
C CYS A 216 -12.12 3.57 13.91
N LEU A 217 -10.87 3.87 13.54
CA LEU A 217 -10.44 4.03 12.15
C LEU A 217 -9.69 2.77 11.72
N LEU A 218 -10.22 2.08 10.72
CA LEU A 218 -9.68 0.85 10.14
C LEU A 218 -9.14 1.18 8.74
N ALA A 219 -7.81 1.27 8.58
CA ALA A 219 -7.22 1.65 7.32
C ALA A 219 -5.90 0.91 7.04
N GLY A 220 -5.49 0.87 5.77
CA GLY A 220 -4.19 0.34 5.36
C GLY A 220 -4.10 -1.17 5.27
N PHE A 221 -5.22 -1.86 5.10
CA PHE A 221 -5.26 -3.30 4.80
C PHE A 221 -5.20 -3.48 3.27
N ALA A 222 -4.38 -4.40 2.79
CA ALA A 222 -4.38 -4.84 1.40
C ALA A 222 -5.40 -5.99 1.20
N GLY A 223 -5.62 -6.79 2.24
CA GLY A 223 -6.57 -7.91 2.32
C GLY A 223 -7.87 -7.56 3.05
N ASP A 224 -8.49 -8.56 3.70
CA ASP A 224 -9.68 -8.35 4.54
C ASP A 224 -9.33 -7.52 5.78
N ILE A 225 -10.21 -6.59 6.16
CA ILE A 225 -10.09 -5.86 7.43
C ILE A 225 -10.38 -6.80 8.60
N LEU A 226 -11.49 -7.54 8.48
CA LEU A 226 -11.99 -8.46 9.51
C LEU A 226 -12.33 -9.78 8.84
N TYR A 227 -11.78 -10.85 9.39
CA TYR A 227 -12.08 -12.21 8.98
C TYR A 227 -12.56 -13.05 10.17
N VAL A 228 -13.69 -13.73 9.99
CA VAL A 228 -14.29 -14.65 10.96
C VAL A 228 -14.42 -16.03 10.30
N PRO A 229 -13.63 -17.03 10.69
CA PRO A 229 -13.66 -18.35 10.07
C PRO A 229 -14.95 -19.11 10.41
N SER A 230 -15.25 -20.12 9.58
CA SER A 230 -16.35 -21.05 9.80
C SER A 230 -16.23 -21.77 11.14
N GLY A 231 -17.35 -22.00 11.82
CA GLY A 231 -17.42 -22.76 13.07
C GLY A 231 -17.10 -21.95 14.34
N VAL A 232 -16.73 -20.68 14.22
CA VAL A 232 -16.51 -19.78 15.35
C VAL A 232 -17.83 -19.37 15.99
N VAL A 233 -17.87 -19.33 17.33
CA VAL A 233 -19.04 -18.85 18.08
C VAL A 233 -18.64 -17.58 18.84
N VAL A 234 -19.35 -16.49 18.55
CA VAL A 234 -19.31 -15.24 19.31
C VAL A 234 -20.75 -14.87 19.61
N ALA A 235 -21.29 -15.43 20.71
CA ALA A 235 -22.72 -15.40 20.99
C ALA A 235 -23.29 -13.98 21.16
N GLY A 236 -22.48 -13.04 21.67
CA GLY A 236 -22.82 -11.63 21.76
C GLY A 236 -22.62 -10.85 20.46
N GLY A 237 -22.05 -11.47 19.42
CA GLY A 237 -21.75 -10.85 18.13
C GLY A 237 -20.46 -10.03 18.08
N ILE A 238 -20.15 -9.54 16.89
CA ILE A 238 -19.05 -8.62 16.62
C ILE A 238 -19.66 -7.30 16.15
N HIS A 239 -19.39 -6.21 16.87
CA HIS A 239 -20.03 -4.91 16.63
C HIS A 239 -19.02 -3.86 16.24
N LEU A 240 -19.25 -3.20 15.12
CA LEU A 240 -18.53 -2.00 14.70
C LEU A 240 -19.52 -0.84 14.79
N THR A 241 -19.26 0.12 15.66
CA THR A 241 -20.13 1.27 15.90
C THR A 241 -19.37 2.57 15.67
N ASN A 242 -19.93 3.47 14.87
CA ASN A 242 -19.32 4.78 14.54
C ASN A 242 -17.93 4.64 13.91
N CYS A 243 -17.69 3.57 13.15
CA CYS A 243 -16.38 3.28 12.57
C CYS A 243 -16.20 3.92 11.20
N LEU A 244 -14.95 4.22 10.89
CA LEU A 244 -14.51 4.62 9.56
C LEU A 244 -13.57 3.56 9.01
N ALA A 245 -13.88 3.02 7.84
CA ALA A 245 -13.02 2.08 7.14
C ALA A 245 -12.61 2.65 5.78
N LEU A 246 -11.29 2.78 5.57
CA LEU A 246 -10.70 3.36 4.36
C LEU A 246 -9.91 2.31 3.59
N GLY A 247 -10.12 2.32 2.27
CA GLY A 247 -9.40 1.62 1.21
C GLY A 247 -8.64 0.33 1.51
N ASN A 248 -9.18 -0.81 1.06
CA ASN A 248 -8.57 -2.14 1.12
C ASN A 248 -9.06 -2.98 -0.09
N GLY A 249 -8.22 -3.76 -0.77
CA GLY A 249 -8.75 -4.48 -1.96
C GLY A 249 -7.81 -5.18 -2.93
N PHE A 250 -6.51 -5.28 -2.66
CA PHE A 250 -5.56 -5.88 -3.61
C PHE A 250 -5.70 -7.40 -3.80
N ALA A 251 -6.44 -8.10 -2.92
CA ALA A 251 -6.68 -9.53 -3.08
C ALA A 251 -7.99 -10.06 -2.46
N ALA A 252 -8.60 -9.31 -1.53
CA ALA A 252 -9.63 -9.80 -0.61
C ALA A 252 -10.94 -10.19 -1.31
N THR A 253 -11.65 -11.23 -0.85
CA THR A 253 -12.99 -11.54 -1.35
C THR A 253 -13.98 -10.43 -0.99
N ALA A 254 -13.82 -9.84 0.20
CA ALA A 254 -14.61 -8.73 0.71
C ALA A 254 -13.75 -7.81 1.61
N LEU A 255 -14.29 -6.72 2.14
CA LEU A 255 -13.62 -5.95 3.21
C LEU A 255 -13.81 -6.63 4.58
N ILE A 256 -14.99 -7.23 4.78
CA ILE A 256 -15.29 -8.09 5.91
C ILE A 256 -15.79 -9.42 5.37
N GLU A 257 -15.12 -10.49 5.77
CA GLU A 257 -15.53 -11.85 5.44
C GLU A 257 -15.94 -12.58 6.73
N ASN A 258 -17.23 -12.90 6.84
CA ASN A 258 -17.78 -13.67 7.94
C ASN A 258 -18.25 -15.04 7.46
N ALA A 259 -17.38 -16.04 7.55
CA ALA A 259 -17.72 -17.42 7.24
C ALA A 259 -18.46 -18.14 8.39
N SER A 260 -18.69 -17.49 9.54
CA SER A 260 -19.45 -18.06 10.64
C SER A 260 -20.93 -17.67 10.60
N THR A 261 -21.80 -18.62 10.94
CA THR A 261 -23.24 -18.40 11.16
C THR A 261 -23.62 -18.18 12.62
N SER A 262 -22.63 -18.21 13.53
CA SER A 262 -22.82 -18.13 14.99
C SER A 262 -22.03 -16.99 15.62
N ALA A 263 -21.58 -16.05 14.79
CA ALA A 263 -20.83 -14.86 15.17
C ALA A 263 -21.27 -13.69 14.26
N PRO A 264 -22.51 -13.18 14.40
CA PRO A 264 -23.02 -12.14 13.53
C PRO A 264 -22.17 -10.87 13.62
N VAL A 265 -21.89 -10.25 12.48
CA VAL A 265 -21.19 -8.96 12.42
C VAL A 265 -22.20 -7.84 12.17
N THR A 266 -22.25 -6.85 13.05
CA THR A 266 -23.15 -5.68 12.91
C THR A 266 -22.36 -4.39 12.77
N LEU A 267 -22.64 -3.63 11.71
CA LEU A 267 -22.02 -2.33 11.42
C LEU A 267 -23.06 -1.23 11.67
N THR A 268 -22.88 -0.39 12.69
CA THR A 268 -23.84 0.66 13.07
C THR A 268 -23.26 2.06 12.87
N ASN A 269 -23.89 2.89 12.03
CA ASN A 269 -23.42 4.25 11.72
C ASN A 269 -21.94 4.30 11.29
N CYS A 270 -21.54 3.33 10.48
CA CYS A 270 -20.19 3.24 9.93
C CYS A 270 -20.14 3.83 8.52
N LEU A 271 -18.98 4.39 8.15
CA LEU A 271 -18.64 4.67 6.75
C LEU A 271 -17.60 3.67 6.29
N PHE A 272 -17.98 2.80 5.36
CA PHE A 272 -17.09 1.86 4.68
C PHE A 272 -17.02 2.25 3.21
N GLN A 273 -15.82 2.63 2.79
CA GLN A 273 -15.55 2.90 1.38
C GLN A 273 -15.59 1.63 0.53
N ASP A 274 -15.65 1.81 -0.78
CA ASP A 274 -15.49 0.69 -1.71
C ASP A 274 -14.09 0.09 -1.63
N LYS A 275 -13.94 -1.15 -2.12
CA LYS A 275 -12.63 -1.76 -2.27
C LYS A 275 -11.73 -0.86 -3.13
N SER A 276 -10.47 -0.72 -2.74
CA SER A 276 -9.50 0.12 -3.44
C SER A 276 -8.06 -0.35 -3.17
N PRO A 277 -7.10 -0.04 -4.04
CA PRO A 277 -7.24 0.70 -5.30
C PRO A 277 -7.73 -0.13 -6.49
N VAL A 278 -7.88 -1.45 -6.31
CA VAL A 278 -8.32 -2.38 -7.34
C VAL A 278 -9.61 -3.10 -6.93
N GLU A 279 -10.29 -3.70 -7.89
CA GLU A 279 -11.54 -4.45 -7.69
C GLU A 279 -12.65 -3.65 -7.00
N MET A 280 -12.82 -2.37 -7.35
CA MET A 280 -13.81 -1.48 -6.73
C MET A 280 -15.28 -1.90 -6.98
N THR A 281 -15.50 -2.86 -7.87
CA THR A 281 -16.79 -3.51 -8.13
C THR A 281 -17.03 -4.73 -7.23
N GLY A 282 -16.02 -5.17 -6.46
CA GLY A 282 -16.10 -6.33 -5.59
C GLY A 282 -17.03 -6.12 -4.39
N LEU A 283 -17.28 -7.21 -3.65
CA LEU A 283 -18.13 -7.17 -2.47
C LEU A 283 -17.46 -6.37 -1.36
N ARG A 284 -18.23 -5.54 -0.65
CA ARG A 284 -17.76 -4.94 0.61
C ARG A 284 -17.85 -5.95 1.76
N TYR A 285 -18.86 -6.81 1.74
CA TYR A 285 -19.12 -7.77 2.81
C TYR A 285 -19.50 -9.14 2.25
N SER A 286 -19.11 -10.19 2.95
CA SER A 286 -19.49 -11.58 2.66
C SER A 286 -19.96 -12.27 3.94
N GLY A 287 -21.02 -13.09 3.84
CA GLY A 287 -21.59 -13.84 4.96
C GLY A 287 -22.53 -13.05 5.86
N ASP A 288 -22.60 -13.43 7.15
CA ASP A 288 -23.54 -12.85 8.12
C ASP A 288 -23.05 -11.48 8.63
N VAL A 289 -23.18 -10.48 7.76
CA VAL A 289 -22.81 -9.08 8.00
C VAL A 289 -24.03 -8.19 7.77
N THR A 290 -24.42 -7.42 8.78
CA THR A 290 -25.58 -6.50 8.73
C THR A 290 -25.15 -5.06 8.92
N GLU A 291 -25.56 -4.18 7.99
CA GLU A 291 -25.44 -2.73 8.15
C GLU A 291 -26.71 -2.15 8.81
N VAL A 292 -26.54 -1.30 9.81
CA VAL A 292 -27.60 -0.57 10.53
C VAL A 292 -27.31 0.93 10.42
N SER A 293 -28.19 1.66 9.72
CA SER A 293 -28.02 3.09 9.45
C SER A 293 -26.63 3.42 8.86
N PRO A 294 -26.23 2.82 7.74
CA PRO A 294 -24.92 3.07 7.15
C PRO A 294 -24.78 4.53 6.71
N LEU A 295 -23.58 5.09 6.87
CA LEU A 295 -23.26 6.37 6.25
C LEU A 295 -23.03 6.17 4.75
N THR A 296 -23.47 7.13 3.94
CA THR A 296 -23.27 7.07 2.49
C THR A 296 -21.78 7.15 2.18
N PRO A 297 -21.21 6.16 1.45
CA PRO A 297 -19.81 6.20 1.09
C PRO A 297 -19.51 7.42 0.20
N GLY A 298 -18.36 8.04 0.44
CA GLY A 298 -17.90 9.27 -0.19
C GLY A 298 -16.66 9.77 0.54
N SER A 299 -16.21 10.99 0.25
CA SER A 299 -15.02 11.50 0.94
C SER A 299 -15.36 11.75 2.41
N PRO A 300 -14.64 11.12 3.36
CA PRO A 300 -14.73 11.45 4.77
C PRO A 300 -14.25 12.89 5.07
N GLN A 301 -13.60 13.57 4.11
CA GLN A 301 -13.06 14.93 4.25
C GLN A 301 -12.23 15.06 5.52
N LEU A 302 -11.13 14.32 5.61
CA LEU A 302 -10.23 14.38 6.77
C LEU A 302 -9.16 15.46 6.56
N THR A 303 -8.61 16.01 7.65
CA THR A 303 -7.64 17.11 7.64
C THR A 303 -6.38 16.78 6.85
N HIS A 304 -5.92 15.53 6.84
CA HIS A 304 -5.07 14.94 5.80
C HIS A 304 -4.68 13.48 6.09
N GLY A 305 -4.20 12.77 5.05
CA GLY A 305 -3.45 11.52 5.19
C GLY A 305 -1.98 11.76 5.57
N ARG A 306 -1.17 10.68 5.66
CA ARG A 306 0.25 10.78 6.10
C ARG A 306 1.09 11.64 5.15
N ARG A 307 0.66 11.81 3.89
CA ARG A 307 1.40 12.44 2.78
C ARG A 307 0.48 13.07 1.74
N ALA A 308 1.04 13.91 0.87
CA ALA A 308 0.39 14.25 -0.39
C ALA A 308 0.36 13.01 -1.29
N ALA A 309 -0.80 12.73 -1.87
CA ALA A 309 -0.93 11.73 -2.93
C ALA A 309 -0.71 12.39 -4.29
N LEU A 310 0.08 11.76 -5.16
CA LEU A 310 0.37 12.23 -6.50
C LEU A 310 -0.30 11.33 -7.53
N LEU A 311 -1.05 11.95 -8.44
CA LEU A 311 -1.63 11.28 -9.60
C LEU A 311 -0.98 11.80 -10.87
N ASN A 312 -0.45 10.89 -11.67
CA ASN A 312 -0.16 11.15 -13.07
C ASN A 312 -1.38 10.80 -13.91
N LEU A 313 -1.68 11.63 -14.91
CA LEU A 313 -2.76 11.44 -15.86
C LEU A 313 -2.13 11.22 -17.23
N GLY A 314 -2.44 10.11 -17.90
CA GLY A 314 -1.74 9.67 -19.10
C GLY A 314 -2.64 9.38 -20.29
N ILE A 315 -2.15 9.68 -21.50
CA ILE A 315 -2.66 9.12 -22.74
C ILE A 315 -1.53 8.41 -23.48
N ASP A 316 -1.78 7.18 -23.93
CA ASP A 316 -0.77 6.36 -24.61
C ASP A 316 -0.99 6.30 -26.12
N ASP A 317 0.11 6.07 -26.83
CA ASP A 317 0.29 5.93 -28.27
C ASP A 317 0.19 7.24 -29.07
N ALA A 318 1.04 7.32 -30.10
CA ALA A 318 1.07 8.34 -31.13
C ALA A 318 -0.26 8.40 -31.88
N ALA A 319 -0.90 7.24 -32.11
CA ALA A 319 -2.23 7.16 -32.71
C ALA A 319 -3.28 7.98 -31.93
N ASN A 320 -3.08 8.18 -30.62
CA ASN A 320 -4.00 8.93 -29.76
C ASN A 320 -3.49 10.34 -29.39
N ALA A 321 -2.41 10.84 -30.01
CA ALA A 321 -1.87 12.17 -29.70
C ALA A 321 -2.92 13.30 -29.84
N SER A 322 -3.78 13.23 -30.85
CA SER A 322 -4.88 14.20 -31.01
C SER A 322 -5.92 14.09 -29.90
N TYR A 323 -6.21 12.87 -29.42
CA TYR A 323 -7.09 12.67 -28.26
C TYR A 323 -6.45 13.22 -26.98
N ALA A 324 -5.13 13.04 -26.81
CA ALA A 324 -4.38 13.61 -25.70
C ALA A 324 -4.49 15.14 -25.64
N THR A 325 -4.49 15.84 -26.79
CA THR A 325 -4.72 17.31 -26.80
C THR A 325 -6.10 17.69 -26.25
N GLN A 326 -7.13 16.88 -26.51
CA GLN A 326 -8.49 17.12 -26.03
C GLN A 326 -8.60 16.89 -24.52
N VAL A 327 -7.99 15.81 -24.02
CA VAL A 327 -7.94 15.52 -22.58
C VAL A 327 -7.09 16.57 -21.85
N ALA A 328 -5.97 17.01 -22.42
CA ALA A 328 -5.11 18.04 -21.84
C ALA A 328 -5.83 19.40 -21.71
N ALA A 329 -6.76 19.73 -22.61
CA ALA A 329 -7.61 20.91 -22.47
C ALA A 329 -8.52 20.81 -21.24
N LEU A 330 -9.05 19.61 -20.94
CA LEU A 330 -9.83 19.35 -19.72
C LEU A 330 -8.96 19.46 -18.47
N THR A 331 -7.78 18.84 -18.45
CA THR A 331 -6.86 18.90 -17.29
C THR A 331 -6.42 20.33 -17.02
N SER A 332 -6.13 21.10 -18.07
CA SER A 332 -5.72 22.52 -17.96
C SER A 332 -6.78 23.39 -17.30
N SER A 333 -8.07 23.11 -17.50
CA SER A 333 -9.17 23.84 -16.85
C SER A 333 -9.18 23.69 -15.32
N HIS A 334 -8.50 22.66 -14.81
CA HIS A 334 -8.30 22.40 -13.39
C HIS A 334 -6.86 22.67 -12.91
N GLY A 335 -5.99 23.24 -13.75
CA GLY A 335 -4.58 23.45 -13.43
C GLY A 335 -3.75 22.17 -13.35
N MET A 336 -4.19 21.09 -14.00
CA MET A 336 -3.56 19.77 -13.97
C MET A 336 -2.75 19.51 -15.25
N GLN A 337 -1.71 18.69 -15.14
CA GLN A 337 -0.86 18.27 -16.26
C GLN A 337 -1.20 16.85 -16.74
N LEU A 338 -1.03 16.60 -18.04
CA LEU A 338 -1.11 15.31 -18.69
C LEU A 338 0.29 14.83 -19.14
N THR A 339 0.46 13.52 -19.26
CA THR A 339 1.59 12.88 -19.95
C THR A 339 1.10 12.16 -21.21
N LEU A 340 1.66 12.47 -22.38
CA LEU A 340 1.49 11.67 -23.60
C LEU A 340 2.64 10.66 -23.70
N ALA A 341 2.36 9.37 -23.79
CA ALA A 341 3.36 8.36 -24.12
C ALA A 341 3.41 8.13 -25.63
N LEU A 342 4.57 8.37 -26.24
CA LEU A 342 4.74 8.39 -27.70
C LEU A 342 5.69 7.28 -28.16
N ASP A 343 5.14 6.34 -28.92
CA ASP A 343 5.83 5.34 -29.74
C ASP A 343 6.42 6.03 -30.97
N ALA A 344 7.68 6.45 -30.84
CA ALA A 344 8.23 7.51 -31.67
C ALA A 344 8.40 7.14 -33.16
N SER A 345 8.61 5.86 -33.48
CA SER A 345 8.78 5.44 -34.89
C SER A 345 7.44 5.27 -35.61
N ASP A 346 6.35 5.07 -34.87
CA ASP A 346 4.99 4.96 -35.41
C ASP A 346 4.31 6.32 -35.57
N ALA A 347 4.90 7.39 -35.01
CA ALA A 347 4.37 8.76 -35.05
C ALA A 347 4.50 9.41 -36.45
N VAL A 348 3.37 9.85 -37.00
CA VAL A 348 3.31 10.69 -38.20
C VAL A 348 3.43 12.18 -37.88
N ASP A 349 3.64 13.04 -38.88
CA ASP A 349 3.83 14.49 -38.70
C ASP A 349 2.71 15.18 -37.90
N ALA A 350 1.46 14.72 -38.04
CA ALA A 350 0.35 15.23 -37.24
C ALA A 350 0.52 14.93 -35.73
N ASN A 351 1.02 13.73 -35.38
CA ASN A 351 1.25 13.36 -33.99
C ASN A 351 2.38 14.21 -33.38
N TRP A 352 3.43 14.51 -34.14
CA TRP A 352 4.50 15.40 -33.70
C TRP A 352 4.00 16.83 -33.45
N ALA A 353 3.09 17.34 -34.30
CA ALA A 353 2.46 18.63 -34.11
C ALA A 353 1.61 18.67 -32.82
N ASP A 354 0.83 17.63 -32.57
CA ASP A 354 0.03 17.48 -31.34
C ASP A 354 0.92 17.38 -30.09
N ALA A 355 1.99 16.59 -30.14
CA ALA A 355 2.96 16.46 -29.05
C ALA A 355 3.65 17.80 -28.73
N GLN A 356 4.03 18.58 -29.74
CA GLN A 356 4.60 19.92 -29.53
C GLN A 356 3.58 20.88 -28.93
N ALA A 357 2.30 20.80 -29.32
CA ALA A 357 1.23 21.60 -28.74
C ALA A 357 1.03 21.28 -27.25
N LEU A 358 1.09 20.00 -26.88
CA LEU A 358 1.03 19.55 -25.48
C LEU A 358 2.18 20.12 -24.64
N ILE A 359 3.42 20.05 -25.15
CA ILE A 359 4.60 20.62 -24.47
C ILE A 359 4.42 22.12 -24.28
N ASN A 360 3.98 22.85 -25.31
CA ASN A 360 3.74 24.29 -25.23
C ASN A 360 2.66 24.67 -24.20
N ALA A 361 1.70 23.77 -23.95
CA ALA A 361 0.68 23.91 -22.91
C ALA A 361 1.16 23.47 -21.51
N GLY A 362 2.43 23.06 -21.36
CA GLY A 362 3.01 22.65 -20.08
C GLY A 362 2.77 21.20 -19.68
N ASN A 363 2.40 20.34 -20.65
CA ASN A 363 2.26 18.90 -20.46
C ASN A 363 3.56 18.15 -20.78
N GLU A 364 3.63 16.87 -20.42
CA GLU A 364 4.79 16.01 -20.65
C GLU A 364 4.59 15.12 -21.89
N VAL A 365 5.68 14.89 -22.62
CA VAL A 365 5.79 13.80 -23.59
C VAL A 365 6.83 12.81 -23.08
N ALA A 366 6.44 11.54 -22.95
CA ALA A 366 7.27 10.41 -22.55
C ALA A 366 7.48 9.47 -23.75
N ALA A 367 8.56 8.70 -23.76
CA ALA A 367 8.76 7.68 -24.77
C ALA A 367 7.93 6.42 -24.46
N HIS A 368 7.39 5.76 -25.49
CA HIS A 368 6.58 4.53 -25.37
C HIS A 368 7.12 3.40 -26.25
N SER A 369 8.42 3.14 -26.15
CA SER A 369 9.22 2.39 -27.13
C SER A 369 9.24 3.01 -28.53
N ALA A 370 9.83 2.33 -29.52
CA ALA A 370 9.83 2.81 -30.90
C ALA A 370 8.60 2.30 -31.66
N HIS A 371 8.29 1.00 -31.54
CA HIS A 371 7.26 0.30 -32.33
C HIS A 371 6.21 -0.43 -31.47
N HIS A 372 5.96 0.09 -30.27
CA HIS A 372 4.99 -0.43 -29.30
C HIS A 372 5.13 -1.96 -29.06
N VAL A 373 6.32 -2.39 -28.63
CA VAL A 373 6.66 -3.83 -28.45
C VAL A 373 6.71 -4.25 -26.97
N TYR A 374 6.40 -5.51 -26.67
CA TYR A 374 6.49 -6.08 -25.33
C TYR A 374 7.95 -6.35 -24.93
N LEU A 375 8.54 -5.40 -24.21
CA LEU A 375 9.96 -5.34 -23.90
C LEU A 375 10.52 -6.52 -23.08
N PRO A 376 9.76 -7.24 -22.23
CA PRO A 376 10.30 -8.42 -21.54
C PRO A 376 10.47 -9.69 -22.41
N GLU A 377 9.81 -9.80 -23.57
CA GLU A 377 9.88 -11.03 -24.37
C GLU A 377 11.20 -11.13 -25.17
N THR A 378 11.96 -12.19 -24.90
CA THR A 378 13.28 -12.42 -25.50
C THR A 378 13.22 -13.20 -26.81
N LYS A 379 12.10 -13.87 -27.08
CA LYS A 379 11.87 -14.66 -28.30
C LYS A 379 11.27 -13.76 -29.38
N LEU A 380 11.79 -13.85 -30.61
CA LEU A 380 11.26 -13.08 -31.73
C LEU A 380 10.43 -13.93 -32.70
N MET A 381 10.88 -15.14 -33.01
CA MET A 381 10.19 -15.98 -34.00
C MET A 381 10.52 -17.46 -33.79
N THR A 382 9.69 -18.33 -34.33
CA THR A 382 9.98 -19.75 -34.48
C THR A 382 10.20 -20.11 -35.95
N LEU A 383 11.03 -21.11 -36.22
CA LEU A 383 11.33 -21.58 -37.56
C LEU A 383 11.48 -23.10 -37.59
N ALA A 384 10.77 -23.74 -38.50
CA ALA A 384 10.85 -25.16 -38.78
C ALA A 384 10.91 -25.43 -40.29
N TYR A 385 11.53 -26.53 -40.67
CA TYR A 385 11.56 -27.06 -42.02
C TYR A 385 11.19 -28.56 -42.02
N ALA A 386 10.17 -28.91 -42.79
CA ALA A 386 9.67 -30.27 -42.99
C ALA A 386 9.65 -30.68 -44.48
N GLY A 387 10.43 -29.98 -45.31
CA GLY A 387 10.59 -30.33 -46.73
C GLY A 387 11.49 -31.55 -46.96
N GLY A 388 11.71 -31.88 -48.23
CA GLY A 388 12.41 -33.10 -48.65
C GLY A 388 13.94 -33.08 -48.51
N GLY A 389 14.53 -31.93 -48.20
CA GLY A 389 15.95 -31.79 -47.89
C GLY A 389 16.32 -32.42 -46.53
N THR A 390 17.63 -32.52 -46.27
CA THR A 390 18.17 -33.09 -45.03
C THR A 390 19.15 -32.12 -44.38
N GLY A 391 19.27 -32.20 -43.05
CA GLY A 391 20.21 -31.39 -42.29
C GLY A 391 19.94 -29.89 -42.39
N ALA A 392 18.66 -29.49 -42.53
CA ALA A 392 18.27 -28.10 -42.63
C ALA A 392 18.69 -27.28 -41.40
N LYS A 393 19.37 -26.16 -41.66
CA LYS A 393 19.95 -25.27 -40.64
C LYS A 393 19.70 -23.80 -40.98
N VAL A 394 19.53 -22.98 -39.94
CA VAL A 394 19.50 -21.52 -40.03
C VAL A 394 20.75 -20.89 -39.41
N THR A 395 21.26 -19.85 -40.05
CA THR A 395 22.35 -18.99 -39.58
C THR A 395 21.89 -17.54 -39.66
N VAL A 396 22.04 -16.79 -38.56
CA VAL A 396 21.86 -15.34 -38.53
C VAL A 396 23.23 -14.72 -38.37
N ALA A 397 23.68 -13.98 -39.39
CA ALA A 397 24.93 -13.24 -39.33
C ALA A 397 24.67 -11.79 -38.87
N SER A 398 25.65 -11.22 -38.17
CA SER A 398 25.56 -9.88 -37.58
C SER A 398 26.79 -9.04 -37.90
N THR A 399 26.63 -7.71 -37.93
CA THR A 399 27.73 -6.73 -37.94
C THR A 399 27.67 -5.94 -36.64
N GLY A 400 28.60 -6.21 -35.72
CA GLY A 400 28.43 -5.79 -34.32
C GLY A 400 27.26 -6.53 -33.69
N THR A 401 26.30 -5.80 -33.11
CA THR A 401 25.09 -6.34 -32.47
C THR A 401 23.93 -6.54 -33.44
N ALA A 402 23.87 -5.78 -34.54
CA ALA A 402 22.78 -5.83 -35.51
C ALA A 402 22.89 -7.03 -36.44
N ALA A 403 21.83 -7.84 -36.53
CA ALA A 403 21.70 -8.87 -37.54
C ALA A 403 21.55 -8.26 -38.94
N THR A 404 22.26 -8.84 -39.90
CA THR A 404 22.29 -8.36 -41.29
C THR A 404 21.67 -9.35 -42.25
N THR A 405 21.83 -10.66 -42.00
CA THR A 405 21.32 -11.69 -42.90
C THR A 405 20.84 -12.91 -42.14
N LEU A 406 19.73 -13.49 -42.60
CA LEU A 406 19.26 -14.81 -42.20
C LEU A 406 19.41 -15.77 -43.38
N THR A 407 20.19 -16.82 -43.21
CA THR A 407 20.47 -17.81 -44.25
C THR A 407 20.00 -19.19 -43.81
N VAL A 408 19.26 -19.87 -44.67
CA VAL A 408 18.87 -21.26 -44.49
C VAL A 408 19.61 -22.13 -45.49
N THR A 409 20.09 -23.28 -45.03
CA THR A 409 20.71 -24.31 -45.86
C THR A 409 20.13 -25.69 -45.56
N ALA A 410 19.83 -26.48 -46.59
CA ALA A 410 19.37 -27.86 -46.53
C ALA A 410 20.03 -28.66 -47.67
N ALA A 411 20.60 -29.82 -47.34
CA ALA A 411 21.22 -30.69 -48.32
C ALA A 411 20.14 -31.44 -49.13
N GLY A 412 20.30 -31.48 -50.46
CA GLY A 412 19.36 -32.18 -51.35
C GLY A 412 18.09 -31.43 -51.71
N ASP A 413 17.91 -30.18 -51.24
CA ASP A 413 16.81 -29.29 -51.64
C ASP A 413 17.35 -27.88 -51.92
N ALA A 414 17.71 -27.62 -53.19
CA ALA A 414 18.26 -26.32 -53.59
C ALA A 414 17.24 -25.17 -53.45
N ASN A 415 15.93 -25.46 -53.51
CA ASN A 415 14.88 -24.46 -53.37
C ASN A 415 14.65 -24.06 -51.90
N ALA A 416 15.08 -24.91 -50.96
CA ALA A 416 15.11 -24.60 -49.53
C ALA A 416 16.31 -23.74 -49.10
N ASN A 417 17.31 -23.56 -49.98
CA ASN A 417 18.47 -22.71 -49.71
C ASN A 417 18.18 -21.26 -50.09
N PHE A 418 18.18 -20.36 -49.11
CA PHE A 418 17.96 -18.93 -49.35
C PHE A 418 18.66 -18.06 -48.32
N SER A 419 18.82 -16.78 -48.64
CA SER A 419 19.31 -15.74 -47.74
C SER A 419 18.39 -14.53 -47.80
N LEU A 420 18.06 -13.97 -46.65
CA LEU A 420 17.25 -12.76 -46.50
C LEU A 420 18.15 -11.64 -45.96
N ASN A 421 18.09 -10.47 -46.59
CA ASN A 421 18.74 -9.26 -46.09
C ASN A 421 17.83 -8.58 -45.06
N LEU A 422 18.25 -8.56 -43.80
CA LEU A 422 17.44 -8.06 -42.69
C LEU A 422 17.37 -6.53 -42.62
N ALA A 423 18.10 -5.83 -43.48
CA ALA A 423 17.97 -4.37 -43.64
C ALA A 423 17.03 -3.97 -44.80
N ASP A 424 16.57 -4.91 -45.63
CA ASP A 424 15.65 -4.62 -46.73
C ASP A 424 14.24 -4.35 -46.20
N SER A 425 13.58 -3.32 -46.70
CA SER A 425 12.18 -2.99 -46.42
C SER A 425 11.19 -4.16 -46.56
N ALA A 426 11.51 -5.17 -47.37
CA ALA A 426 10.70 -6.38 -47.52
C ALA A 426 10.88 -7.41 -46.39
N THR A 427 11.87 -7.23 -45.51
CA THR A 427 12.27 -8.17 -44.43
C THR A 427 12.85 -7.45 -43.21
N ASP A 428 12.61 -6.15 -43.05
CA ASP A 428 13.15 -5.30 -41.97
C ASP A 428 12.45 -5.50 -40.62
N THR A 429 11.31 -6.19 -40.61
CA THR A 429 10.61 -6.63 -39.39
C THR A 429 10.45 -8.15 -39.35
N ILE A 430 10.29 -8.70 -38.16
CA ILE A 430 10.07 -10.13 -37.95
C ILE A 430 8.79 -10.61 -38.66
N GLY A 431 7.73 -9.80 -38.68
CA GLY A 431 6.50 -10.11 -39.42
C GLY A 431 6.74 -10.32 -40.92
N LYS A 432 7.55 -9.45 -41.52
CA LYS A 432 7.91 -9.53 -42.93
C LYS A 432 8.86 -10.70 -43.22
N VAL A 433 9.82 -10.97 -42.32
CA VAL A 433 10.68 -12.17 -42.40
C VAL A 433 9.83 -13.44 -42.39
N CYS A 434 8.90 -13.59 -41.44
CA CYS A 434 8.04 -14.76 -41.39
C CYS A 434 7.14 -14.88 -42.62
N THR A 435 6.63 -13.77 -43.16
CA THR A 435 5.86 -13.77 -44.41
C THR A 435 6.71 -14.28 -45.58
N ALA A 436 7.95 -13.79 -45.72
CA ALA A 436 8.87 -14.21 -46.77
C ALA A 436 9.27 -15.69 -46.65
N ILE A 437 9.42 -16.21 -45.43
CA ILE A 437 9.74 -17.62 -45.18
C ILE A 437 8.52 -18.52 -45.41
N ASN A 438 7.34 -18.15 -44.93
CA ASN A 438 6.11 -18.93 -45.09
C ASN A 438 5.64 -19.04 -46.55
N ALA A 439 6.07 -18.12 -47.42
CA ALA A 439 5.88 -18.25 -48.86
C ALA A 439 6.70 -19.39 -49.50
N LYS A 440 7.64 -20.01 -48.77
CA LYS A 440 8.48 -21.10 -49.26
C LYS A 440 7.92 -22.46 -48.83
N SER A 441 7.88 -23.40 -49.77
CA SER A 441 7.38 -24.76 -49.51
C SER A 441 8.21 -25.47 -48.44
N GLY A 442 7.53 -26.17 -47.52
CA GLY A 442 8.16 -26.96 -46.46
C GLY A 442 8.64 -26.15 -45.26
N PHE A 443 8.47 -24.83 -45.23
CA PHE A 443 8.80 -24.00 -44.08
C PHE A 443 7.58 -23.65 -43.24
N THR A 444 7.81 -23.44 -41.94
CA THR A 444 6.84 -22.83 -41.04
C THR A 444 7.58 -21.84 -40.15
N CYS A 445 7.14 -20.59 -40.19
CA CYS A 445 7.62 -19.49 -39.40
C CYS A 445 6.49 -18.95 -38.52
N GLY A 446 6.69 -18.92 -37.21
CA GLY A 446 5.71 -18.45 -36.25
C GLY A 446 6.15 -17.14 -35.59
N LEU A 447 5.19 -16.25 -35.39
CA LEU A 447 5.36 -15.07 -34.53
C LEU A 447 5.20 -15.47 -33.07
N ILE A 448 5.86 -14.73 -32.19
CA ILE A 448 5.70 -14.87 -30.75
C ILE A 448 4.51 -14.01 -30.31
N THR A 449 3.68 -14.56 -29.44
CA THR A 449 2.52 -13.90 -28.86
C THR A 449 2.59 -14.04 -27.34
N ILE A 450 2.05 -13.06 -26.63
CA ILE A 450 1.98 -13.08 -25.16
C ILE A 450 0.52 -13.25 -24.75
N ALA A 451 0.25 -14.34 -24.04
CA ALA A 451 -1.09 -14.67 -23.57
C ALA A 451 -1.68 -13.52 -22.74
N GLY A 452 -2.95 -13.20 -22.99
CA GLY A 452 -3.65 -12.10 -22.30
C GLY A 452 -3.36 -10.70 -22.86
N THR A 453 -2.58 -10.58 -23.93
CA THR A 453 -2.29 -9.29 -24.60
C THR A 453 -2.60 -9.38 -26.10
N THR A 454 -2.66 -8.23 -26.77
CA THR A 454 -2.72 -8.14 -28.23
C THR A 454 -1.34 -8.19 -28.90
N TYR A 455 -0.25 -8.33 -28.12
CA TYR A 455 1.11 -8.26 -28.63
C TYR A 455 1.42 -9.42 -29.57
N THR A 456 2.11 -9.08 -30.67
CA THR A 456 2.83 -10.02 -31.52
C THR A 456 4.21 -9.46 -31.82
N SER A 457 5.20 -10.33 -32.02
CA SER A 457 6.55 -9.91 -32.40
C SER A 457 6.66 -9.33 -33.82
N ALA A 458 5.55 -9.15 -34.55
CA ALA A 458 5.56 -8.75 -35.96
C ALA A 458 6.23 -7.40 -36.25
N SER A 459 6.08 -6.44 -35.34
CA SER A 459 6.63 -5.08 -35.47
C SER A 459 8.10 -4.98 -35.06
N VAL A 460 8.63 -5.96 -34.32
CA VAL A 460 10.04 -5.97 -33.91
C VAL A 460 10.93 -5.97 -35.15
N LEU A 461 12.01 -5.18 -35.12
CA LEU A 461 12.94 -5.11 -36.23
C LEU A 461 13.70 -6.43 -36.38
N SER A 462 13.85 -6.92 -37.60
CA SER A 462 14.54 -8.19 -37.83
C SER A 462 16.05 -8.12 -37.56
N ARG A 463 16.62 -6.90 -37.59
CA ARG A 463 18.01 -6.63 -37.16
C ARG A 463 18.24 -6.93 -35.67
N ASP A 464 17.18 -7.06 -34.88
CA ASP A 464 17.25 -7.38 -33.46
C ASP A 464 17.46 -8.88 -33.21
N LEU A 465 17.45 -9.73 -34.24
CA LEU A 465 17.76 -11.14 -34.08
C LEU A 465 19.18 -11.35 -33.52
N ASN A 466 19.33 -12.28 -32.59
CA ASN A 466 20.64 -12.67 -32.12
C ASN A 466 21.39 -13.48 -33.18
N GLY A 467 22.69 -13.23 -33.28
CA GLY A 467 23.57 -14.02 -34.15
C GLY A 467 23.57 -15.49 -33.73
N VAL A 468 23.32 -16.38 -34.70
CA VAL A 468 23.35 -17.83 -34.48
C VAL A 468 24.02 -18.52 -35.67
N SER A 469 24.71 -19.63 -35.44
CA SER A 469 25.39 -20.38 -36.50
C SER A 469 24.89 -21.82 -36.56
N GLY A 470 24.25 -22.18 -37.68
CA GLY A 470 23.93 -23.56 -38.00
C GLY A 470 22.90 -24.23 -37.08
N VAL A 471 21.92 -23.49 -36.55
CA VAL A 471 20.86 -24.04 -35.69
C VAL A 471 19.96 -24.97 -36.52
N SER A 472 19.74 -26.19 -36.04
CA SER A 472 18.90 -27.17 -36.74
C SER A 472 17.44 -26.74 -36.77
N ILE A 473 16.81 -26.85 -37.94
CA ILE A 473 15.37 -26.63 -38.16
C ILE A 473 14.69 -27.84 -38.84
N GLN A 474 15.44 -28.91 -39.13
CA GLN A 474 14.89 -30.11 -39.77
C GLN A 474 13.96 -30.87 -38.82
N ASN A 475 12.66 -30.93 -39.13
CA ASN A 475 11.64 -31.62 -38.34
C ASN A 475 11.63 -31.22 -36.85
N VAL A 476 12.17 -30.04 -36.55
CA VAL A 476 12.24 -29.43 -35.22
C VAL A 476 11.93 -27.95 -35.36
N THR A 477 11.28 -27.38 -34.34
CA THR A 477 11.00 -25.94 -34.30
C THR A 477 12.10 -25.25 -33.51
N ALA A 478 12.95 -24.48 -34.20
CA ALA A 478 13.91 -23.60 -33.54
C ALA A 478 13.21 -22.31 -33.08
N THR A 479 13.59 -21.79 -31.93
CA THR A 479 13.18 -20.45 -31.47
C THR A 479 14.37 -19.51 -31.64
N LEU A 480 14.20 -18.44 -32.40
CA LEU A 480 15.22 -17.41 -32.57
C LEU A 480 14.97 -16.28 -31.58
N LEU A 481 16.03 -15.93 -30.86
CA LEU A 481 16.01 -14.95 -29.78
C LEU A 481 16.47 -13.59 -30.28
N ARG A 482 16.13 -12.54 -29.54
CA ARG A 482 16.67 -11.20 -29.77
C ARG A 482 18.09 -11.04 -29.23
N ASN A 483 18.80 -10.05 -29.75
CA ASN A 483 20.00 -9.48 -29.17
C ASN A 483 19.60 -8.30 -28.27
N ASP A 484 19.70 -8.44 -26.95
CA ASP A 484 19.24 -7.39 -26.02
C ASP A 484 19.92 -6.03 -26.24
N ALA A 485 21.21 -6.01 -26.58
CA ALA A 485 21.93 -4.76 -26.80
C ALA A 485 21.40 -4.01 -28.02
N GLN A 486 21.14 -4.71 -29.13
CA GLN A 486 20.54 -4.11 -30.32
C GLN A 486 19.08 -3.72 -30.06
N PHE A 487 18.29 -4.64 -29.50
CA PHE A 487 16.87 -4.43 -29.25
C PHE A 487 16.62 -3.23 -28.32
N PHE A 488 17.34 -3.09 -27.21
CA PHE A 488 17.19 -1.93 -26.32
C PHE A 488 17.77 -0.63 -26.92
N ALA A 489 18.77 -0.71 -27.80
CA ALA A 489 19.21 0.46 -28.54
C ALA A 489 18.07 0.99 -29.44
N ASP A 490 17.38 0.10 -30.16
CA ASP A 490 16.33 0.46 -31.10
C ASP A 490 15.01 0.80 -30.40
N GLU A 491 14.61 0.07 -29.35
CA GLU A 491 13.29 0.23 -28.72
C GLU A 491 13.29 1.13 -27.47
N ILE A 492 14.43 1.49 -26.90
CA ILE A 492 14.48 2.34 -25.68
C ILE A 492 15.30 3.61 -25.91
N THR A 493 16.48 3.48 -26.52
CA THR A 493 17.43 4.60 -26.66
C THR A 493 17.13 5.47 -27.88
N ALA A 494 16.87 4.86 -29.04
CA ALA A 494 16.52 5.57 -30.26
C ALA A 494 15.25 6.42 -30.16
N PRO A 495 14.12 5.95 -29.58
CA PRO A 495 12.91 6.77 -29.47
C PRO A 495 13.13 8.02 -28.61
N LYS A 496 13.97 7.94 -27.56
CA LYS A 496 14.39 9.13 -26.80
C LYS A 496 15.01 10.18 -27.71
N THR A 497 16.03 9.76 -28.44
CA THR A 497 16.81 10.65 -29.31
C THR A 497 15.92 11.26 -30.40
N LEU A 498 14.99 10.46 -30.95
CA LEU A 498 14.04 10.92 -31.95
C LEU A 498 13.11 11.99 -31.37
N ILE A 499 12.50 11.74 -30.21
CA ILE A 499 11.62 12.70 -29.52
C ILE A 499 12.36 14.01 -29.23
N GLU A 500 13.56 13.95 -28.66
CA GLU A 500 14.36 15.14 -28.33
C GLU A 500 14.79 15.93 -29.58
N SER A 501 14.95 15.25 -30.73
CA SER A 501 15.29 15.90 -32.00
C SER A 501 14.10 16.54 -32.71
N ARG A 502 12.89 16.01 -32.49
CA ARG A 502 11.66 16.45 -33.18
C ARG A 502 10.89 17.50 -32.39
N LEU A 503 11.08 17.56 -31.07
CA LEU A 503 10.37 18.45 -30.17
C LEU A 503 11.30 19.46 -29.51
N THR A 504 10.73 20.61 -29.13
CA THR A 504 11.43 21.71 -28.47
C THR A 504 10.79 22.01 -27.12
N ALA A 505 11.61 22.49 -26.18
CA ALA A 505 11.15 22.94 -24.87
C ALA A 505 10.14 24.11 -25.00
N PRO A 506 9.21 24.28 -24.04
CA PRO A 506 8.14 25.27 -24.14
C PRO A 506 8.66 26.67 -24.44
N GLY A 507 8.17 27.30 -25.51
CA GLY A 507 8.53 28.67 -25.90
C GLY A 507 10.02 28.87 -26.21
N SER A 508 10.75 27.81 -26.56
CA SER A 508 12.20 27.81 -26.75
C SER A 508 12.61 27.11 -28.05
N SER A 509 13.82 27.41 -28.53
CA SER A 509 14.47 26.66 -29.61
C SER A 509 15.36 25.52 -29.10
N VAL A 510 15.45 25.34 -27.78
CA VAL A 510 16.20 24.25 -27.15
C VAL A 510 15.43 22.95 -27.33
N ALA A 511 16.14 21.86 -27.64
CA ALA A 511 15.56 20.53 -27.71
C ALA A 511 14.78 20.19 -26.43
N TYR A 512 13.62 19.55 -26.61
CA TYR A 512 12.89 18.98 -25.48
C TYR A 512 13.75 17.91 -24.81
N SER A 513 13.65 17.75 -23.48
CA SER A 513 14.34 16.70 -22.75
C SER A 513 13.35 15.61 -22.36
N CYS A 514 13.49 14.43 -22.96
CA CYS A 514 12.61 13.31 -22.71
C CYS A 514 13.11 12.53 -21.48
N GLY A 515 12.57 12.88 -20.31
CA GLY A 515 12.99 12.31 -19.02
C GLY A 515 12.24 11.05 -18.59
N SER A 516 11.15 10.72 -19.28
CA SER A 516 10.16 9.72 -18.84
C SER A 516 9.91 8.64 -19.90
N PHE A 517 9.64 7.42 -19.45
CA PHE A 517 9.32 6.26 -20.29
C PHE A 517 8.02 5.59 -19.85
N VAL A 518 7.27 4.99 -20.76
CA VAL A 518 6.10 4.16 -20.46
C VAL A 518 6.33 2.82 -21.11
N TYR A 519 6.24 1.74 -20.34
CA TYR A 519 6.45 0.40 -20.89
C TYR A 519 5.19 -0.06 -21.67
N PRO A 520 5.29 -0.38 -22.97
CA PRO A 520 4.16 -0.93 -23.74
C PRO A 520 3.58 -2.17 -23.08
N PHE A 521 2.25 -2.29 -23.14
CA PHE A 521 1.48 -3.34 -22.48
C PHE A 521 1.75 -3.45 -20.97
N LEU A 522 2.26 -2.39 -20.35
CA LEU A 522 2.63 -2.33 -18.94
C LEU A 522 3.72 -3.34 -18.53
N GLY A 523 4.45 -3.90 -19.50
CA GLY A 523 5.41 -4.99 -19.29
C GLY A 523 6.82 -4.50 -18.98
N ALA A 524 7.29 -4.76 -17.75
CA ALA A 524 8.65 -4.47 -17.34
C ALA A 524 9.23 -5.64 -16.53
N ASP A 525 10.54 -5.86 -16.69
CA ASP A 525 11.33 -6.78 -15.88
C ASP A 525 12.64 -6.06 -15.44
N PRO A 526 13.47 -6.67 -14.58
CA PRO A 526 14.71 -6.04 -14.13
C PRO A 526 15.68 -5.65 -15.26
N ALA A 527 15.73 -6.39 -16.37
CA ALA A 527 16.62 -6.08 -17.49
C ALA A 527 16.10 -4.86 -18.28
N VAL A 528 14.78 -4.80 -18.52
CA VAL A 528 14.12 -3.66 -19.17
C VAL A 528 14.25 -2.39 -18.34
N ILE A 529 14.06 -2.46 -17.02
CA ILE A 529 14.23 -1.32 -16.11
C ILE A 529 15.67 -0.84 -16.14
N ALA A 530 16.65 -1.76 -16.10
CA ALA A 530 18.07 -1.40 -16.19
C ALA A 530 18.43 -0.74 -17.53
N ALA A 531 17.90 -1.24 -18.65
CA ALA A 531 18.10 -0.63 -19.97
C ALA A 531 17.47 0.77 -20.05
N THR A 532 16.30 0.96 -19.46
CA THR A 532 15.61 2.26 -19.36
C THR A 532 16.40 3.26 -18.53
N ALA A 533 16.95 2.83 -17.39
CA ALA A 533 17.88 3.63 -16.61
C ALA A 533 19.15 3.99 -17.40
N ALA A 534 19.72 3.03 -18.13
CA ALA A 534 20.93 3.22 -18.93
C ALA A 534 20.74 4.20 -20.10
N ALA A 535 19.52 4.27 -20.66
CA ALA A 535 19.13 5.29 -21.64
C ALA A 535 18.91 6.69 -21.01
N GLY A 536 19.06 6.82 -19.69
CA GLY A 536 18.99 8.08 -18.96
C GLY A 536 17.57 8.56 -18.69
N TYR A 537 16.57 7.70 -18.76
CA TYR A 537 15.25 8.00 -18.21
C TYR A 537 15.31 8.00 -16.68
N THR A 538 14.46 8.81 -16.05
CA THR A 538 14.44 8.97 -14.58
C THR A 538 13.09 8.70 -13.97
N ALA A 539 12.04 8.65 -14.79
CA ALA A 539 10.71 8.21 -14.40
C ALA A 539 10.19 7.20 -15.44
N ALA A 540 9.52 6.15 -15.00
CA ALA A 540 8.78 5.29 -15.90
C ALA A 540 7.61 4.61 -15.20
N ARG A 541 6.55 4.31 -15.96
CA ARG A 541 5.36 3.62 -15.42
C ARG A 541 5.14 2.26 -16.06
N SER A 542 4.69 1.32 -15.23
CA SER A 542 4.40 -0.08 -15.54
C SER A 542 3.00 -0.45 -15.00
N GLY A 543 2.69 -1.74 -14.94
CA GLY A 543 1.38 -2.23 -14.53
C GLY A 543 1.27 -2.58 -13.06
N TYR A 544 0.60 -3.70 -12.80
CA TYR A 544 0.19 -4.13 -11.46
C TYR A 544 1.36 -4.35 -10.49
N ASP A 545 2.55 -4.68 -11.00
CA ASP A 545 3.76 -4.89 -10.20
C ASP A 545 4.61 -3.61 -10.03
N GLY A 546 4.07 -2.45 -10.40
CA GLY A 546 4.69 -1.16 -10.15
C GLY A 546 4.66 -0.72 -8.67
N SER A 547 5.59 0.17 -8.33
CA SER A 547 5.64 0.93 -7.08
C SER A 547 4.50 1.94 -7.04
N TYR A 548 3.64 1.85 -6.02
CA TYR A 548 2.50 2.74 -5.85
C TYR A 548 2.70 3.78 -4.75
N ALA A 549 3.50 3.51 -3.70
CA ALA A 549 3.73 4.45 -2.61
C ALA A 549 5.15 4.34 -2.06
N MET A 550 5.71 5.46 -1.58
CA MET A 550 7.01 5.47 -0.90
C MET A 550 6.97 4.61 0.36
N GLY A 551 7.46 3.38 0.32
CA GLY A 551 7.31 2.44 1.41
C GLY A 551 5.89 1.92 1.64
N GLY A 552 5.12 1.76 0.57
CA GLY A 552 4.16 0.67 0.52
C GLY A 552 4.93 -0.64 0.37
N LEU A 553 4.71 -1.59 1.27
CA LEU A 553 5.38 -2.88 1.25
C LEU A 553 4.89 -3.75 0.07
N TYR A 554 5.74 -4.72 -0.30
CA TYR A 554 5.71 -5.76 -1.37
C TYR A 554 6.59 -5.46 -2.59
N ALA A 555 7.75 -6.10 -2.81
CA ALA A 555 8.22 -7.44 -2.39
C ALA A 555 9.61 -7.48 -1.72
N GLY A 556 9.80 -8.44 -0.80
CA GLY A 556 11.08 -9.16 -0.65
C GLY A 556 11.91 -8.87 0.59
N THR A 557 12.22 -7.61 0.91
CA THR A 557 13.03 -7.28 2.10
C THR A 557 12.82 -5.83 2.54
N THR A 558 12.12 -5.64 3.67
CA THR A 558 11.98 -4.37 4.44
C THR A 558 11.00 -3.33 3.85
N PRO A 559 10.26 -2.55 4.69
CA PRO A 559 9.37 -1.50 4.21
C PRO A 559 10.18 -0.37 3.60
N GLY A 560 9.94 0.07 2.35
CA GLY A 560 10.43 1.42 2.04
C GLY A 560 10.64 1.86 0.62
N SER A 561 10.93 0.97 -0.34
CA SER A 561 11.41 1.43 -1.64
C SER A 561 10.29 1.86 -2.58
N TYR A 562 10.47 3.00 -3.23
CA TYR A 562 9.71 3.43 -4.40
C TYR A 562 10.65 3.55 -5.57
N ASP A 563 10.43 2.72 -6.58
CA ASP A 563 11.19 2.78 -7.82
C ASP A 563 10.48 3.70 -8.82
N THR A 564 11.11 4.85 -9.04
CA THR A 564 10.62 5.87 -9.98
C THR A 564 10.64 5.40 -11.42
N LEU A 565 11.37 4.32 -11.76
CA LEU A 565 11.35 3.67 -13.08
C LEU A 565 10.35 2.51 -13.17
N ASN A 566 9.50 2.34 -12.17
CA ASN A 566 8.51 1.28 -12.13
C ASN A 566 7.23 1.77 -11.44
N ILE A 567 6.70 2.93 -11.79
CA ILE A 567 5.51 3.54 -11.18
C ILE A 567 4.25 2.74 -11.55
N TRP A 568 3.43 2.38 -10.56
CA TRP A 568 2.17 1.66 -10.80
C TRP A 568 1.19 2.51 -11.62
N ALA A 569 0.61 1.91 -12.65
CA ALA A 569 -0.40 2.52 -13.48
C ALA A 569 -1.61 1.61 -13.73
N THR A 570 -2.77 2.22 -13.92
CA THR A 570 -4.00 1.51 -14.27
C THR A 570 -4.95 2.38 -15.09
N GLN A 571 -5.89 1.73 -15.78
CA GLN A 571 -6.90 2.43 -16.56
C GLN A 571 -8.10 2.83 -15.67
N PRO A 572 -8.57 4.10 -15.72
CA PRO A 572 -9.77 4.53 -15.01
C PRO A 572 -10.99 3.65 -15.28
N GLY A 573 -11.19 3.26 -16.54
CA GLY A 573 -12.30 2.39 -16.94
C GLY A 573 -12.28 1.00 -16.29
N LEU A 574 -11.09 0.46 -16.00
CA LEU A 574 -10.93 -0.84 -15.33
C LEU A 574 -11.16 -0.75 -13.81
N ILE A 575 -10.69 0.32 -13.17
CA ILE A 575 -10.80 0.46 -11.71
C ILE A 575 -12.15 1.06 -11.28
N PHE A 576 -12.56 2.14 -11.93
CA PHE A 576 -13.78 2.85 -11.56
C PHE A 576 -14.98 2.27 -12.28
N GLY A 577 -14.81 1.76 -13.50
CA GLY A 577 -15.90 1.41 -14.42
C GLY A 577 -16.21 2.53 -15.40
N ARG A 578 -17.11 2.24 -16.35
CA ARG A 578 -17.48 3.14 -17.46
C ARG A 578 -18.94 3.53 -17.46
N HIS A 579 -19.24 4.69 -18.02
CA HIS A 579 -20.59 5.26 -18.19
C HIS A 579 -21.43 5.22 -16.90
N LEU A 580 -20.79 5.59 -15.78
CA LEU A 580 -21.39 5.52 -14.45
C LEU A 580 -22.21 6.78 -14.16
N ASP A 581 -23.21 6.64 -13.30
CA ASP A 581 -23.84 7.79 -12.68
C ASP A 581 -22.87 8.52 -11.73
N ALA A 582 -23.12 9.80 -11.48
CA ALA A 582 -22.25 10.65 -10.69
C ALA A 582 -22.06 10.15 -9.24
N ALA A 583 -23.06 9.51 -8.64
CA ALA A 583 -22.97 9.01 -7.27
C ALA A 583 -22.07 7.77 -7.21
N THR A 584 -22.21 6.84 -8.15
CA THR A 584 -21.35 5.66 -8.25
C THR A 584 -19.90 6.05 -8.55
N LEU A 585 -19.68 6.96 -9.50
CA LEU A 585 -18.33 7.46 -9.80
C LEU A 585 -17.71 8.17 -8.58
N GLY A 586 -18.45 9.11 -7.97
CA GLY A 586 -17.98 9.87 -6.81
C GLY A 586 -17.56 8.98 -5.64
N ARG A 587 -18.33 7.93 -5.36
CA ARG A 587 -17.99 6.95 -4.32
C ARG A 587 -16.70 6.18 -4.64
N ARG A 588 -16.55 5.64 -5.85
CA ARG A 588 -15.37 4.85 -6.24
C ARG A 588 -14.11 5.71 -6.30
N VAL A 589 -14.19 6.87 -6.95
CA VAL A 589 -13.07 7.82 -6.99
C VAL A 589 -12.69 8.24 -5.57
N SER A 590 -13.66 8.55 -4.71
CA SER A 590 -13.35 8.88 -3.32
C SER A 590 -12.62 7.76 -2.57
N ALA A 591 -13.02 6.50 -2.74
CA ALA A 591 -12.33 5.37 -2.11
C ALA A 591 -10.86 5.29 -2.57
N PHE A 592 -10.62 5.48 -3.88
CA PHE A 592 -9.27 5.51 -4.44
C PHE A 592 -8.45 6.69 -3.92
N LEU A 593 -9.02 7.89 -3.87
CA LEU A 593 -8.32 9.09 -3.40
C LEU A 593 -7.99 9.02 -1.90
N GLU A 594 -8.89 8.49 -1.06
CA GLU A 594 -8.58 8.29 0.35
C GLU A 594 -7.50 7.22 0.57
N TRP A 595 -7.53 6.12 -0.18
CA TRP A 595 -6.43 5.15 -0.20
C TRP A 595 -5.10 5.81 -0.61
N ALA A 596 -5.14 6.64 -1.65
CA ALA A 596 -3.96 7.33 -2.14
C ALA A 596 -3.39 8.27 -1.07
N LYS A 597 -4.23 9.05 -0.39
CA LYS A 597 -3.81 9.95 0.71
C LYS A 597 -3.30 9.18 1.93
N PHE A 598 -3.96 8.07 2.26
CA PHE A 598 -3.57 7.22 3.38
C PHE A 598 -2.17 6.63 3.18
N THR A 599 -1.93 6.07 1.99
CA THR A 599 -0.65 5.42 1.63
C THR A 599 0.43 6.42 1.20
N GLY A 600 0.03 7.64 0.83
CA GLY A 600 0.89 8.59 0.13
C GLY A 600 1.30 8.09 -1.24
N ALA A 601 0.32 7.60 -1.99
CA ALA A 601 0.51 7.01 -3.30
C ALA A 601 1.05 8.05 -4.29
N ALA A 602 1.92 7.59 -5.19
CA ALA A 602 2.37 8.28 -6.38
C ALA A 602 2.17 7.32 -7.55
N VAL A 603 1.06 7.47 -8.27
CA VAL A 603 0.52 6.49 -9.23
C VAL A 603 0.09 7.15 -10.53
N SER A 604 -0.15 6.36 -11.58
CA SER A 604 -0.63 6.86 -12.86
C SER A 604 -2.01 6.28 -13.24
N LEU A 605 -2.88 7.15 -13.75
CA LEU A 605 -4.14 6.80 -14.37
C LEU A 605 -4.05 7.10 -15.86
N PHE A 606 -4.37 6.14 -16.72
CA PHE A 606 -4.17 6.30 -18.16
C PHE A 606 -5.27 5.70 -19.04
N SER A 607 -5.34 6.14 -20.29
CA SER A 607 -6.13 5.50 -21.34
C SER A 607 -5.47 5.68 -22.70
N HIS A 608 -5.92 4.97 -23.72
CA HIS A 608 -5.48 5.20 -25.11
C HIS A 608 -6.41 6.21 -25.81
N GLY A 609 -7.65 5.80 -26.11
CA GLY A 609 -8.63 6.61 -26.83
C GLY A 609 -10.01 6.67 -26.16
N ALA A 610 -10.96 7.36 -26.81
CA ALA A 610 -12.34 7.49 -26.33
C ALA A 610 -13.09 6.14 -26.20
N ASN A 611 -12.61 5.11 -26.87
CA ASN A 611 -13.10 3.74 -26.74
C ASN A 611 -12.74 3.08 -25.40
N GLU A 612 -11.83 3.64 -24.61
CA GLU A 612 -11.46 3.13 -23.27
C GLU A 612 -11.95 4.04 -22.14
N TYR A 613 -11.84 5.36 -22.32
CA TYR A 613 -12.38 6.36 -21.39
C TYR A 613 -12.63 7.66 -22.16
N ASP A 614 -13.90 8.03 -22.35
CA ASP A 614 -14.29 9.15 -23.20
C ASP A 614 -14.13 10.53 -22.51
N LEU A 615 -14.30 11.63 -23.25
CA LEU A 615 -14.15 12.99 -22.71
C LEU A 615 -15.15 13.33 -21.60
N THR A 616 -16.35 12.75 -21.63
CA THR A 616 -17.36 12.96 -20.58
C THR A 616 -16.90 12.26 -19.31
N GLU A 617 -16.40 11.03 -19.44
CA GLU A 617 -15.84 10.25 -18.33
C GLU A 617 -14.60 10.96 -17.74
N TRP A 618 -13.66 11.43 -18.57
CA TRP A 618 -12.51 12.23 -18.15
C TRP A 618 -12.94 13.51 -17.42
N SER A 619 -13.88 14.27 -17.99
CA SER A 619 -14.36 15.51 -17.35
C SER A 619 -14.96 15.25 -15.96
N ALA A 620 -15.74 14.17 -15.80
CA ALA A 620 -16.33 13.82 -14.52
C ALA A 620 -15.28 13.37 -13.49
N LEU A 621 -14.28 12.57 -13.91
CA LEU A 621 -13.17 12.16 -13.06
C LEU A 621 -12.32 13.36 -12.60
N LEU A 622 -11.94 14.24 -13.53
CA LEU A 622 -11.09 15.39 -13.24
C LEU A 622 -11.75 16.36 -12.26
N ALA A 623 -13.07 16.57 -12.38
CA ALA A 623 -13.82 17.38 -11.42
C ALA A 623 -13.76 16.83 -9.99
N LEU A 624 -13.80 15.49 -9.83
CA LEU A 624 -13.69 14.83 -8.53
C LEU A 624 -12.27 14.94 -7.96
N ILE A 625 -11.24 14.78 -8.80
CA ILE A 625 -9.84 14.97 -8.39
C ILE A 625 -9.61 16.43 -7.97
N ALA A 626 -10.10 17.40 -8.75
CA ALA A 626 -9.92 18.82 -8.50
C ALA A 626 -10.63 19.30 -7.21
N ALA A 627 -11.72 18.63 -6.84
CA ALA A 627 -12.47 18.94 -5.61
C ALA A 627 -11.73 18.50 -4.34
N ASP A 628 -10.76 17.58 -4.44
CA ASP A 628 -9.95 17.12 -3.31
C ASP A 628 -8.62 17.88 -3.24
N GLY A 629 -8.58 18.94 -2.43
CA GLY A 629 -7.40 19.82 -2.28
C GLY A 629 -6.16 19.16 -1.67
N GLN A 630 -6.21 17.87 -1.32
CA GLN A 630 -5.07 17.11 -0.80
C GLN A 630 -4.45 16.16 -1.84
N ILE A 631 -5.06 16.06 -3.02
CA ILE A 631 -4.52 15.33 -4.17
C ILE A 631 -3.73 16.29 -5.04
N GLN A 632 -2.52 15.89 -5.41
CA GLN A 632 -1.68 16.63 -6.36
C GLN A 632 -1.64 15.86 -7.68
N THR A 633 -1.71 16.58 -8.80
CA THR A 633 -1.45 15.99 -10.12
C THR A 633 -0.07 16.38 -10.60
N ALA A 634 0.66 15.44 -11.20
CA ALA A 634 1.99 15.70 -11.76
C ALA A 634 2.25 14.86 -13.00
N ALA A 635 3.08 15.38 -13.91
CA ALA A 635 3.78 14.59 -14.90
C ALA A 635 4.66 13.49 -14.23
N LEU A 636 5.08 12.46 -14.98
CA LEU A 636 5.94 11.39 -14.45
C LEU A 636 7.28 11.94 -13.96
N ALA A 637 7.90 12.86 -14.71
CA ALA A 637 9.11 13.55 -14.27
C ALA A 637 8.87 14.38 -12.98
N GLY A 638 7.65 14.93 -12.82
CA GLY A 638 7.24 15.65 -11.61
C GLY A 638 7.14 14.74 -10.39
N ILE A 639 6.61 13.52 -10.56
CA ILE A 639 6.63 12.49 -9.49
C ILE A 639 8.07 12.18 -9.08
N ARG A 640 8.97 11.95 -10.05
CA ARG A 640 10.39 11.69 -9.78
C ARG A 640 11.05 12.84 -9.01
N GLN A 641 10.75 14.09 -9.37
CA GLN A 641 11.27 15.27 -8.69
C GLN A 641 10.76 15.35 -7.25
N TYR A 642 9.46 15.15 -7.04
CA TYR A 642 8.84 15.15 -5.72
C TYR A 642 9.48 14.11 -4.80
N VAL A 643 9.64 12.88 -5.30
CA VAL A 643 10.29 11.79 -4.56
C VAL A 643 11.74 12.15 -4.22
N ALA A 644 12.51 12.75 -5.16
CA ALA A 644 13.88 13.19 -4.90
C ALA A 644 14.01 14.19 -3.75
N GLN A 645 13.05 15.10 -3.65
CA GLN A 645 13.05 16.20 -2.69
C GLN A 645 12.61 15.74 -1.30
N ASN A 646 11.82 14.67 -1.21
CA ASN A 646 11.14 14.25 0.01
C ASN A 646 11.52 12.83 0.49
N ALA A 647 12.45 12.14 -0.19
CA ALA A 647 12.93 10.81 0.18
C ALA A 647 14.45 10.68 -0.04
N GLN A 648 15.06 9.66 0.55
CA GLN A 648 16.47 9.34 0.36
C GLN A 648 16.63 8.26 -0.69
N SER A 649 17.50 8.49 -1.68
CA SER A 649 17.87 7.44 -2.63
C SER A 649 18.55 6.27 -1.91
N SER A 650 18.02 5.06 -2.06
CA SER A 650 18.71 3.82 -1.68
C SER A 650 19.62 3.31 -2.80
N SER A 651 19.22 3.52 -4.06
CA SER A 651 19.99 3.11 -5.24
C SER A 651 19.38 3.69 -6.52
N GLY A 652 20.11 4.52 -7.28
CA GLY A 652 19.68 4.98 -8.61
C GLY A 652 18.29 5.61 -8.64
N SER A 653 17.29 4.86 -9.14
CA SER A 653 15.88 5.23 -9.26
C SER A 653 15.02 4.88 -8.03
N THR A 654 15.59 4.19 -7.05
CA THR A 654 14.89 3.68 -5.87
C THR A 654 15.09 4.58 -4.66
N PHE A 655 13.98 4.93 -4.02
CA PHE A 655 13.93 5.85 -2.89
C PHE A 655 13.31 5.22 -1.65
N VAL A 656 13.90 5.46 -0.49
CA VAL A 656 13.43 5.04 0.82
C VAL A 656 13.05 6.25 1.67
N ARG A 657 12.17 6.02 2.64
CA ARG A 657 11.69 7.04 3.58
C ARG A 657 12.85 7.54 4.43
N THR A 658 13.06 8.86 4.50
CA THR A 658 14.00 9.47 5.44
C THR A 658 13.34 10.09 6.65
N VAL A 659 12.35 10.95 6.46
CA VAL A 659 11.62 11.63 7.55
C VAL A 659 10.28 12.11 7.00
N TRP A 660 9.17 11.57 7.49
CA TRP A 660 7.80 12.02 7.19
C TRP A 660 7.00 11.99 8.49
N PRO A 661 6.03 12.90 8.72
CA PRO A 661 5.23 12.92 9.94
C PRO A 661 4.59 11.54 10.17
N PRO A 662 4.92 10.82 11.25
CA PRO A 662 4.43 9.45 11.43
C PRO A 662 3.00 9.33 11.96
N VAL A 663 2.27 10.44 12.09
CA VAL A 663 0.83 10.47 12.34
C VAL A 663 0.16 11.35 11.30
N ALA A 664 -0.82 10.79 10.60
CA ALA A 664 -1.80 11.55 9.84
C ALA A 664 -2.85 12.13 10.79
N ASP A 665 -3.15 13.42 10.67
CA ASP A 665 -4.27 14.02 11.37
C ASP A 665 -5.58 13.62 10.69
N TYR A 666 -6.24 12.61 11.26
CA TYR A 666 -7.54 12.12 10.80
C TYR A 666 -8.73 12.89 11.40
N ARG A 667 -8.55 14.14 11.83
CA ARG A 667 -9.69 14.98 12.22
C ARG A 667 -10.58 15.23 10.99
N PRO A 668 -11.90 15.12 11.12
CA PRO A 668 -12.79 15.57 10.06
C PRO A 668 -12.63 17.07 9.81
N LEU A 669 -12.75 17.49 8.56
CA LEU A 669 -12.80 18.89 8.14
C LEU A 669 -14.20 19.46 8.36
N TYR A 670 -14.30 20.79 8.32
CA TYR A 670 -15.59 21.47 8.25
C TYR A 670 -16.38 20.99 7.02
N GLY A 671 -17.63 20.58 7.23
CA GLY A 671 -18.48 20.02 6.18
C GLY A 671 -18.39 18.50 6.00
N SER A 672 -17.50 17.83 6.73
CA SER A 672 -17.36 16.37 6.66
C SER A 672 -18.67 15.64 6.99
N PRO A 673 -19.03 14.57 6.24
CA PRO A 673 -20.20 13.76 6.52
C PRO A 673 -20.09 12.97 7.84
N LEU A 674 -18.91 12.97 8.47
CA LEU A 674 -18.67 12.27 9.74
C LEU A 674 -19.12 13.09 10.95
N LEU A 675 -19.28 14.40 10.81
CA LEU A 675 -19.60 15.31 11.91
C LEU A 675 -20.98 15.01 12.47
N ARG A 676 -21.03 14.61 13.75
CA ARG A 676 -22.26 14.27 14.50
C ARG A 676 -23.14 13.22 13.79
N ALA A 677 -22.51 12.27 13.10
CA ALA A 677 -23.19 11.25 12.31
C ALA A 677 -23.32 9.88 13.03
N GLY A 678 -22.79 9.76 14.25
CA GLY A 678 -22.76 8.48 14.97
C GLY A 678 -24.00 8.18 15.82
N THR A 679 -24.06 6.98 16.38
CA THR A 679 -24.95 6.61 17.50
C THR A 679 -24.46 7.24 18.79
N ALA A 680 -25.38 7.84 19.55
CA ALA A 680 -25.07 8.37 20.88
C ALA A 680 -24.57 7.28 21.84
N TYR A 681 -23.54 7.61 22.62
CA TYR A 681 -23.00 6.66 23.59
C TYR A 681 -23.86 6.54 24.85
N ALA A 682 -24.03 5.33 25.33
CA ALA A 682 -24.69 5.07 26.62
C ALA A 682 -23.86 5.58 27.81
N THR A 683 -22.54 5.62 27.67
CA THR A 683 -21.60 6.09 28.70
C THR A 683 -20.64 7.13 28.11
N ALA A 684 -20.06 7.98 28.97
CA ALA A 684 -19.06 8.94 28.52
C ALA A 684 -17.81 8.20 28.00
N LYS A 685 -17.19 8.75 26.96
CA LYS A 685 -15.94 8.23 26.39
C LYS A 685 -14.92 9.34 26.23
N THR A 686 -13.66 8.98 26.04
CA THR A 686 -12.59 9.95 25.71
C THR A 686 -12.13 9.68 24.28
N ASP A 687 -12.17 10.71 23.44
CA ASP A 687 -11.74 10.61 22.05
C ASP A 687 -10.22 10.46 21.92
N PHE A 688 -9.74 10.23 20.69
CA PHE A 688 -8.32 10.00 20.44
C PHE A 688 -7.43 11.16 20.93
N GLY A 689 -7.90 12.40 20.83
CA GLY A 689 -7.21 13.60 21.29
C GLY A 689 -7.25 13.83 22.80
N GLY A 690 -7.98 13.00 23.56
CA GLY A 690 -8.13 13.15 25.00
C GLY A 690 -9.35 13.97 25.44
N ALA A 691 -10.23 14.37 24.52
CA ALA A 691 -11.44 15.11 24.84
C ALA A 691 -12.55 14.17 25.32
N VAL A 692 -13.24 14.56 26.40
CA VAL A 692 -14.37 13.79 26.93
C VAL A 692 -15.63 14.05 26.11
N VAL A 693 -16.27 12.97 25.69
CA VAL A 693 -17.58 12.90 25.05
C VAL A 693 -18.59 12.42 26.07
N SER A 694 -19.51 13.29 26.48
CA SER A 694 -20.54 12.93 27.45
C SER A 694 -21.50 11.89 26.91
N ALA A 695 -22.00 11.01 27.79
CA ALA A 695 -23.08 10.09 27.47
C ALA A 695 -24.29 10.84 26.88
N GLY A 696 -25.00 10.21 25.94
CA GLY A 696 -26.13 10.80 25.22
C GLY A 696 -25.74 11.76 24.08
N THR A 697 -24.46 12.10 23.93
CA THR A 697 -23.98 12.93 22.80
C THR A 697 -23.88 12.08 21.54
N THR A 698 -24.47 12.56 20.44
CA THR A 698 -24.24 12.04 19.08
C THR A 698 -22.80 12.35 18.65
N PRO A 699 -21.90 11.35 18.55
CA PRO A 699 -20.49 11.60 18.28
C PRO A 699 -20.25 11.86 16.80
N THR A 700 -19.12 12.50 16.52
CA THR A 700 -18.45 12.43 15.23
C THR A 700 -17.98 10.99 15.00
N VAL A 701 -18.12 10.46 13.79
CA VAL A 701 -17.65 9.11 13.39
C VAL A 701 -16.14 9.13 13.15
N GLY A 702 -15.42 8.10 13.61
CA GLY A 702 -13.95 8.05 13.57
C GLY A 702 -13.25 8.54 14.85
N LEU A 703 -12.00 8.97 14.75
CA LEU A 703 -11.10 9.12 15.91
C LEU A 703 -11.33 10.36 16.77
N TYR A 704 -11.79 11.46 16.18
CA TYR A 704 -11.80 12.78 16.82
C TYR A 704 -13.18 13.40 16.87
N GLN A 705 -13.43 14.23 17.89
CA GLN A 705 -14.74 14.84 18.11
C GLN A 705 -14.74 16.34 17.78
N ALA A 706 -15.83 16.79 17.17
CA ALA A 706 -15.99 18.15 16.65
C ALA A 706 -15.80 19.28 17.70
N ASN A 707 -15.98 19.03 19.00
CA ASN A 707 -15.74 20.07 20.02
C ASN A 707 -14.25 20.45 20.15
N SER A 708 -13.35 19.76 19.43
CA SER A 708 -11.93 20.11 19.28
C SER A 708 -11.66 21.15 18.17
N PHE A 709 -12.66 21.62 17.42
CA PHE A 709 -12.51 22.73 16.47
C PHE A 709 -12.38 24.06 17.22
N ASN A 710 -11.16 24.43 17.62
CA ASN A 710 -10.87 25.82 17.95
C ASN A 710 -10.64 26.60 16.64
N PRO A 711 -11.54 27.51 16.19
CA PRO A 711 -11.50 28.10 14.85
C PRO A 711 -10.41 29.17 14.68
N ALA A 712 -9.59 29.43 15.71
CA ALA A 712 -8.58 30.48 15.68
C ALA A 712 -7.29 30.04 16.39
N GLY A 713 -6.25 29.78 15.60
CA GLY A 713 -4.86 30.01 16.01
C GLY A 713 -4.32 29.28 17.25
N ALA A 714 -4.93 28.20 17.73
CA ALA A 714 -4.30 27.36 18.73
C ALA A 714 -3.22 26.51 18.05
N SER A 715 -1.95 26.84 18.31
CA SER A 715 -0.83 25.93 18.10
C SER A 715 -1.23 24.52 18.55
N PRO A 716 -0.82 23.45 17.85
CA PRO A 716 -1.05 22.09 18.33
C PRO A 716 -0.61 22.05 19.79
N ALA A 717 -1.51 21.63 20.68
CA ALA A 717 -1.17 21.44 22.07
C ALA A 717 0.15 20.65 22.12
N ALA A 718 1.17 21.21 22.76
CA ALA A 718 2.54 20.71 22.78
C ALA A 718 2.68 19.25 23.30
N ASN A 719 1.57 18.60 23.67
CA ASN A 719 1.52 17.25 24.19
C ASN A 719 1.18 16.16 23.14
N LEU A 720 0.97 16.50 21.86
CA LEU A 720 0.89 15.51 20.77
C LEU A 720 2.06 15.57 19.77
N LEU A 721 2.99 16.52 19.96
CA LEU A 721 4.17 16.70 19.11
C LEU A 721 5.43 15.94 19.59
N LEU A 722 5.30 15.12 20.64
CA LEU A 722 6.42 14.43 21.31
C LEU A 722 6.53 12.94 21.01
N LEU A 723 5.77 12.41 20.04
CA LEU A 723 5.93 11.02 19.57
C LEU A 723 6.86 10.89 18.36
N LEU A 724 7.46 11.99 17.87
CA LEU A 724 8.03 12.06 16.51
C LEU A 724 9.33 12.89 16.43
N GLN A 725 10.23 12.72 17.41
CA GLN A 725 11.67 12.97 17.25
C GLN A 725 12.46 11.74 17.67
#